data_AF-A0A961ALR6-F1
#
_entry.id   AF-A0A961ALR6-F1
#
_cell.length_a   1.000
_cell.length_b   1.000
_cell.length_c   1.000
_cell.angle_alpha   90.00
_cell.angle_beta   90.00
_cell.angle_gamma   90.00
#
_symmetry.space_group_name_H-M   'P 1'
#
loop_
_entity.id
_entity.type
_entity.pdbx_description
1 polymer ?
#
loop_
_entity_poly.entity_id
_entity_poly.type
_entity_poly.pdbx_seq_one_letter_code
_entity_poly.pdbx_strand_id
1 'polypeptide(L)'
;MDGWSEDEWQNWITVRLREVLVRAYEGTRFYAESFRGAGFDPRTDFSGVAVLNQLPVLTKEMVRERGGEMVDARYARWSATAETSGTTGRPTTMRLNEGYMALDYACMYRMWEQAGYRFRDPFLALRSYVPSSAGGALWRHDWAQNTLFMSAYHFSPKTAPAYMEQILKFGPRFIRAYPSSLLVLAEFLERSGVKMDGVKGVFTASETLTEREREVIERVFGRVLYDWYGMTEPVMVAYEGVDHDGLRVVRAYGHAELLEGEGLEVGERRLVATSLQNPVMPFIRYETGDVVRLPAAEEGLFPTRFGGIKGRKDDVIVTPDGRRLPSVNFYSVFRSVPGIVRFQIVQYGTSDVVVNLESGERDLERSKVMEGVRRDLETRFGPEMKVEYRINGRFESSAEGKTPVILRRRAKKAVAEREAYALSSQTAWRRHRKGEAVWKLDWNEADVLPTDRVRRRLIELLEDPKTVIWYPEAEARELHEALARRHGVEPEQVLATHGSDMVLAALVDGFLNVGDRVLAVVPGYDQFRALAEQAGAVVEPFVFQGEGEFPLSELLRRVEDGGLRMVYLSNPNNPIGYHLGREMVGRLCDEVDRVGGLVVVDEAYAEFGPEDEVPLIERCKNLVVVRTFSKAFGLAGLRVGYAVADVGLRRTLAQVVNPKHLTTLAREAAMVALEDVDEVMAHVAEVREQRVRLLDFLRERGVKCWDSEGNFVLMRVEDPKKWVAELDAAGVLARDRSNQMEGTLRVTVGRKEAMDRLLVVMGRLADARTLVGEKR
;
A
#
# COMPACT_ATOMS: atom_id res chain seq x y z
N MET A 1 -13.11 42.87 30.44
CA MET A 1 -12.47 42.82 29.12
C MET A 1 -13.49 42.71 27.98
N ASP A 2 -14.69 42.14 28.18
CA ASP A 2 -15.74 42.07 27.13
C ASP A 2 -16.29 43.41 26.64
N GLY A 3 -16.15 44.49 27.43
CA GLY A 3 -16.56 45.84 27.05
C GLY A 3 -15.42 46.73 26.59
N TRP A 4 -14.23 46.18 26.34
CA TRP A 4 -13.08 46.96 25.88
C TRP A 4 -13.23 47.36 24.42
N SER A 5 -12.87 48.61 24.09
CA SER A 5 -12.74 49.10 22.73
C SER A 5 -11.59 48.43 21.99
N GLU A 6 -11.54 48.59 20.66
CA GLU A 6 -10.44 48.07 19.85
C GLU A 6 -9.10 48.69 20.28
N ASP A 7 -9.08 49.99 20.59
CA ASP A 7 -7.87 50.69 21.05
C ASP A 7 -7.39 50.16 22.41
N GLU A 8 -8.31 49.85 23.34
CA GLU A 8 -7.96 49.26 24.63
C GLU A 8 -7.32 47.88 24.46
N TRP A 9 -7.85 47.06 23.55
CA TRP A 9 -7.27 45.77 23.23
C TRP A 9 -5.91 45.89 22.53
N GLN A 10 -5.78 46.77 21.54
CA GLN A 10 -4.52 46.98 20.83
C GLN A 10 -3.43 47.46 21.79
N ASN A 11 -3.76 48.37 22.70
CA ASN A 11 -2.84 48.83 23.74
C ASN A 11 -2.44 47.68 24.68
N TRP A 12 -3.39 46.89 25.18
CA TRP A 12 -3.09 45.77 26.06
C TRP A 12 -2.21 44.70 25.38
N ILE A 13 -2.53 44.32 24.14
CA ILE A 13 -1.74 43.37 23.35
C ILE A 13 -0.33 43.92 23.14
N THR A 14 -0.19 45.20 22.79
CA THR A 14 1.10 45.85 22.55
C THR A 14 1.97 45.81 23.81
N VAL A 15 1.42 46.18 24.97
CA VAL A 15 2.13 46.11 26.26
C VAL A 15 2.52 44.67 26.58
N ARG A 16 1.57 43.73 26.45
CA ARG A 16 1.82 42.33 26.82
C ARG A 16 2.84 41.66 25.90
N LEU A 17 2.79 41.95 24.61
CA LEU A 17 3.76 41.46 23.64
C LEU A 17 5.16 41.97 23.96
N ARG A 18 5.31 43.27 24.29
CA ARG A 18 6.62 43.82 24.72
C ARG A 18 7.17 43.06 25.91
N GLU A 19 6.35 42.81 26.93
CA GLU A 19 6.77 42.05 28.13
C GLU A 19 7.21 40.62 27.78
N VAL A 20 6.53 39.96 26.84
CA VAL A 20 6.89 38.61 26.38
C VAL A 20 8.22 38.63 25.66
N LEU A 21 8.41 39.57 24.72
CA LEU A 21 9.65 39.69 23.93
C LEU A 21 10.85 40.03 24.83
N VAL A 22 10.72 41.00 25.74
CA VAL A 22 11.78 41.35 26.70
C VAL A 22 12.12 40.17 27.58
N ARG A 23 11.11 39.49 28.13
CA ARG A 23 11.33 38.33 29.00
C ARG A 23 12.02 37.18 28.27
N ALA A 24 11.59 36.88 27.05
CA ALA A 24 12.19 35.85 26.22
C ALA A 24 13.65 36.19 25.89
N TYR A 25 13.94 37.45 25.53
CA TYR A 25 15.28 37.94 25.24
C TYR A 25 16.24 37.86 26.45
N GLU A 26 15.75 38.15 27.65
CA GLU A 26 16.57 38.11 28.87
C GLU A 26 16.67 36.72 29.49
N GLY A 27 15.63 35.90 29.36
CA GLY A 27 15.46 34.65 30.10
C GLY A 27 15.78 33.39 29.32
N THR A 28 15.89 33.47 27.99
CA THR A 28 16.12 32.30 27.14
C THR A 28 17.31 32.52 26.22
N ARG A 29 18.10 31.47 26.00
CA ARG A 29 19.26 31.55 25.12
C ARG A 29 18.84 31.67 23.65
N PHE A 30 17.83 30.88 23.25
CA PHE A 30 17.37 30.83 21.86
C PHE A 30 16.91 32.21 21.37
N TYR A 31 16.05 32.92 22.12
CA TYR A 31 15.55 34.23 21.68
C TYR A 31 16.59 35.35 21.84
N ALA A 32 17.49 35.27 22.83
CA ALA A 32 18.61 36.21 22.92
C ALA A 32 19.49 36.18 21.65
N GLU A 33 19.83 34.98 21.17
CA GLU A 33 20.61 34.80 19.94
C GLU A 33 19.78 35.16 18.69
N SER A 34 18.54 34.69 18.61
CA SER A 34 17.66 34.92 17.46
C SER A 34 17.35 36.40 17.25
N PHE A 35 17.10 37.17 18.31
CA PHE A 35 16.77 38.58 18.20
C PHE A 35 18.01 39.42 17.88
N ARG A 36 19.18 39.12 18.47
CA ARG A 36 20.46 39.75 18.09
C ARG A 36 20.82 39.47 16.64
N GLY A 37 20.60 38.24 16.17
CA GLY A 37 20.82 37.86 14.78
C GLY A 37 19.91 38.62 13.80
N ALA A 38 18.71 39.02 14.23
CA ALA A 38 17.80 39.87 13.48
C ALA A 38 18.05 41.38 13.69
N GLY A 39 19.04 41.77 14.50
CA GLY A 39 19.35 43.17 14.81
C GLY A 39 18.29 43.86 15.68
N PHE A 40 17.59 43.12 16.55
CA PHE A 40 16.49 43.61 17.37
C PHE A 40 16.75 43.45 18.87
N ASP A 41 16.64 44.53 19.65
CA ASP A 41 16.58 44.50 21.11
C ASP A 41 15.21 44.99 21.61
N PRO A 42 14.36 44.10 22.18
CA PRO A 42 12.99 44.46 22.57
C PRO A 42 12.90 45.50 23.70
N ARG A 43 14.01 45.80 24.38
CA ARG A 43 14.05 46.79 25.46
C ARG A 43 14.05 48.21 24.88
N THR A 44 14.73 48.42 23.76
CA THR A 44 14.94 49.73 23.11
C THR A 44 14.16 49.87 21.80
N ASP A 45 14.02 48.80 21.03
CA ASP A 45 13.62 48.89 19.61
C ASP A 45 12.14 48.53 19.39
N PHE A 46 11.41 48.14 20.45
CA PHE A 46 10.00 47.79 20.35
C PHE A 46 9.14 49.02 20.05
N SER A 47 8.55 49.05 18.86
CA SER A 47 7.71 50.15 18.36
C SER A 47 6.23 49.76 18.15
N GLY A 48 5.87 48.51 18.44
CA GLY A 48 4.52 47.98 18.28
C GLY A 48 4.51 46.55 17.74
N VAL A 49 3.31 46.01 17.51
CA VAL A 49 3.10 44.61 17.08
C VAL A 49 3.77 44.30 15.73
N ALA A 50 3.83 45.29 14.82
CA ALA A 50 4.42 45.13 13.50
C ALA A 50 5.90 44.68 13.51
N VAL A 51 6.60 44.81 14.64
CA VAL A 51 7.99 44.34 14.79
C VAL A 51 8.12 42.83 14.63
N LEU A 52 7.05 42.06 14.86
CA LEU A 52 7.05 40.61 14.63
C LEU A 52 7.44 40.26 13.19
N ASN A 53 7.07 41.08 12.20
CA ASN A 53 7.39 40.84 10.80
C ASN A 53 8.91 40.77 10.52
N GLN A 54 9.74 41.33 11.40
CA GLN A 54 11.21 41.36 11.27
C GLN A 54 11.89 40.17 11.96
N LEU A 55 11.18 39.45 12.82
CA LEU A 55 11.71 38.31 13.56
C LEU A 55 11.54 37.01 12.77
N PRO A 56 12.42 36.01 12.91
CA PRO A 56 12.25 34.73 12.21
C PRO A 56 11.01 33.97 12.72
N VAL A 57 10.39 33.20 11.82
CA VAL A 57 9.32 32.25 12.17
C VAL A 57 9.92 31.05 12.89
N LEU A 58 9.31 30.67 14.02
CA LEU A 58 9.70 29.51 14.80
C LEU A 58 9.05 28.25 14.22
N THR A 59 9.86 27.34 13.69
CA THR A 59 9.39 26.06 13.16
C THR A 59 9.35 24.97 14.21
N LYS A 60 8.58 23.91 13.94
CA LYS A 60 8.46 22.74 14.83
C LYS A 60 9.80 22.01 15.00
N GLU A 61 10.62 21.99 13.95
CA GLU A 61 11.96 21.42 13.92
C GLU A 61 12.91 22.18 14.87
N MET A 62 12.89 23.52 14.83
CA MET A 62 13.68 24.34 15.75
C MET A 62 13.32 24.07 17.22
N VAL A 63 12.03 23.92 17.53
CA VAL A 63 11.58 23.57 18.89
C VAL A 63 12.07 22.19 19.31
N ARG A 64 12.08 21.20 18.40
CA ARG A 64 12.58 19.85 18.72
C ARG A 64 14.09 19.83 18.95
N GLU A 65 14.85 20.57 18.17
CA GLU A 65 16.32 20.56 18.22
C GLU A 65 16.87 21.46 19.34
N ARG A 66 16.26 22.63 19.56
CA ARG A 66 16.74 23.66 20.48
C ARG A 66 15.75 24.03 21.58
N GLY A 67 14.71 23.23 21.80
CA GLY A 67 13.66 23.52 22.78
C GLY A 67 14.17 23.73 24.21
N GLY A 68 15.21 23.01 24.62
CA GLY A 68 15.84 23.22 25.93
C GLY A 68 16.37 24.64 26.15
N GLU A 69 16.79 25.32 25.07
CA GLU A 69 17.31 26.69 25.09
C GLU A 69 16.20 27.76 25.09
N MET A 70 14.95 27.35 24.87
CA MET A 70 13.76 28.20 24.92
C MET A 70 13.11 28.22 26.31
N VAL A 71 13.65 27.45 27.27
CA VAL A 71 13.12 27.40 28.64
C VAL A 71 13.74 28.50 29.49
N ASP A 72 12.89 29.34 30.07
CA ASP A 72 13.28 30.35 31.05
C ASP A 72 13.43 29.71 32.44
N ALA A 73 14.68 29.61 32.90
CA ALA A 73 15.03 28.99 34.18
C ALA A 73 14.34 29.65 35.38
N ARG A 74 13.95 30.94 35.27
CA ARG A 74 13.24 31.67 36.34
C ARG A 74 11.87 31.06 36.65
N TYR A 75 11.25 30.40 35.68
CA TYR A 75 9.89 29.84 35.78
C TYR A 75 9.83 28.31 35.67
N ALA A 76 10.96 27.65 35.36
CA ALA A 76 11.00 26.21 35.10
C ALA A 76 10.64 25.33 36.32
N ARG A 77 10.88 25.80 37.56
CA ARG A 77 10.66 25.02 38.79
C ARG A 77 9.21 24.58 38.97
N TRP A 78 8.25 25.43 38.59
CA TRP A 78 6.81 25.18 38.77
C TRP A 78 6.12 25.01 37.42
N SER A 79 6.69 24.13 36.58
CA SER A 79 6.19 23.83 35.24
C SER A 79 5.97 22.34 35.03
N ALA A 80 4.97 22.02 34.21
CA ALA A 80 4.66 20.69 33.72
C ALA A 80 5.13 20.54 32.27
N THR A 81 5.45 19.31 31.89
CA THR A 81 5.78 18.96 30.51
C THR A 81 4.51 18.58 29.74
N ALA A 82 4.34 19.13 28.55
CA ALA A 82 3.30 18.76 27.58
C ALA A 82 3.93 18.34 26.25
N GLU A 83 3.26 17.46 25.51
CA GLU A 83 3.76 16.92 24.25
C GLU A 83 2.69 16.93 23.16
N THR A 84 3.05 17.45 21.98
CA THR A 84 2.16 17.43 20.81
C THR A 84 1.92 16.01 20.36
N SER A 85 0.70 15.70 19.89
CA SER A 85 0.39 14.39 19.29
C SER A 85 1.43 14.05 18.24
N GLY A 86 1.78 14.99 17.37
CA GLY A 86 2.92 14.89 16.47
C GLY A 86 2.52 14.22 15.16
N THR A 87 1.95 15.00 14.25
CA THR A 87 1.39 14.55 12.97
C THR A 87 2.39 13.92 12.00
N THR A 88 3.68 13.99 12.32
CA THR A 88 4.76 13.33 11.59
C THR A 88 5.25 12.06 12.28
N GLY A 89 4.58 11.63 13.35
CA GLY A 89 4.98 10.52 14.23
C GLY A 89 6.04 10.89 15.27
N ARG A 90 6.56 12.12 15.25
CA ARG A 90 7.55 12.63 16.22
C ARG A 90 6.90 13.69 17.12
N PRO A 91 6.70 13.46 18.42
CA PRO A 91 6.14 14.47 19.32
C PRO A 91 7.09 15.66 19.45
N THR A 92 6.54 16.81 19.86
CA THR A 92 7.31 18.00 20.24
C THR A 92 6.99 18.29 21.69
N THR A 93 8.02 18.41 22.51
CA THR A 93 7.90 18.62 23.95
C THR A 93 7.96 20.11 24.28
N MET A 94 7.14 20.54 25.23
CA MET A 94 7.11 21.92 25.73
C MET A 94 6.86 21.97 27.24
N ARG A 95 7.13 23.12 27.85
CA ARG A 95 6.87 23.36 29.27
C ARG A 95 5.83 24.45 29.48
N LEU A 96 4.88 24.15 30.37
CA LEU A 96 3.73 24.99 30.72
C LEU A 96 3.70 25.21 32.24
N ASN A 97 3.24 26.36 32.73
CA ASN A 97 2.98 26.55 34.15
C ASN A 97 1.48 26.47 34.47
N GLU A 98 1.16 26.39 35.76
CA GLU A 98 -0.21 26.33 36.26
C GLU A 98 -1.04 27.54 35.83
N GLY A 99 -0.47 28.75 35.83
CA GLY A 99 -1.16 29.97 35.42
C GLY A 99 -1.66 29.91 33.97
N TYR A 100 -0.85 29.37 33.07
CA TYR A 100 -1.27 29.14 31.69
C TYR A 100 -2.38 28.08 31.60
N MET A 101 -2.24 26.96 32.32
CA MET A 101 -3.29 25.92 32.34
C MET A 101 -4.62 26.46 32.85
N ALA A 102 -4.60 27.28 33.91
CA ALA A 102 -5.77 27.94 34.46
C ALA A 102 -6.43 28.88 33.44
N LEU A 103 -5.63 29.63 32.68
CA LEU A 103 -6.13 30.50 31.60
C LEU A 103 -6.81 29.68 30.50
N ASP A 104 -6.21 28.58 30.06
CA ASP A 104 -6.78 27.72 29.01
C ASP A 104 -8.17 27.19 29.41
N TYR A 105 -8.30 26.69 30.64
CA TYR A 105 -9.60 26.32 31.19
C TYR A 105 -10.55 27.52 31.27
N ALA A 106 -10.10 28.68 31.75
CA ALA A 106 -10.94 29.86 31.88
C ALA A 106 -11.49 30.34 30.51
N CYS A 107 -10.68 30.31 29.46
CA CYS A 107 -11.10 30.64 28.10
C CYS A 107 -12.19 29.67 27.60
N MET A 108 -12.01 28.37 27.85
CA MET A 108 -12.99 27.34 27.48
C MET A 108 -14.29 27.48 28.28
N TYR A 109 -14.23 27.67 29.59
CA TYR A 109 -15.42 27.88 30.42
C TYR A 109 -16.18 29.15 30.03
N ARG A 110 -15.47 30.22 29.65
CA ARG A 110 -16.10 31.45 29.15
C ARG A 110 -16.86 31.23 27.84
N MET A 111 -16.30 30.45 26.92
CA MET A 111 -17.03 30.04 25.70
C MET A 111 -18.31 29.29 26.09
N TRP A 112 -18.22 28.31 26.99
CA TRP A 112 -19.39 27.55 27.42
C TRP A 112 -20.44 28.44 28.09
N GLU A 113 -20.00 29.40 28.91
CA GLU A 113 -20.87 30.37 29.57
C GLU A 113 -21.67 31.22 28.56
N GLN A 114 -21.05 31.63 27.44
CA GLN A 114 -21.76 32.34 26.36
C GLN A 114 -22.86 31.47 25.74
N ALA A 115 -22.65 30.17 25.64
CA ALA A 115 -23.68 29.19 25.24
C ALA A 115 -24.68 28.87 26.37
N GLY A 116 -24.59 29.55 27.52
CA GLY A 116 -25.51 29.42 28.64
C GLY A 116 -25.16 28.35 29.68
N TYR A 117 -23.97 27.73 29.60
CA TYR A 117 -23.50 26.77 30.60
C TYR A 117 -23.20 27.45 31.94
N ARG A 118 -23.63 26.82 33.03
CA ARG A 118 -23.22 27.15 34.40
C ARG A 118 -22.47 25.97 35.00
N PHE A 119 -21.48 26.26 35.85
CA PHE A 119 -20.66 25.23 36.48
C PHE A 119 -21.54 24.17 37.15
N ARG A 120 -21.30 22.90 36.80
CA ARG A 120 -22.07 21.69 37.20
C ARG A 120 -23.41 21.45 36.52
N ASP A 121 -23.79 22.21 35.48
CA ASP A 121 -24.85 21.75 34.58
C ASP A 121 -24.51 20.34 34.05
N PRO A 122 -25.48 19.42 33.90
CA PRO A 122 -25.22 18.05 33.45
C PRO A 122 -24.46 18.02 32.11
N PHE A 123 -23.23 17.50 32.14
CA PHE A 123 -22.30 17.61 31.02
C PHE A 123 -21.88 16.22 30.51
N LEU A 124 -22.03 15.96 29.22
CA LEU A 124 -21.54 14.74 28.58
C LEU A 124 -20.20 15.02 27.90
N ALA A 125 -19.17 14.26 28.25
CA ALA A 125 -17.87 14.27 27.57
C ALA A 125 -17.68 12.97 26.78
N LEU A 126 -18.03 13.00 25.50
CA LEU A 126 -17.78 11.91 24.54
C LEU A 126 -16.45 12.15 23.81
N ARG A 127 -15.39 12.27 24.61
CA ARG A 127 -14.00 12.45 24.17
C ARG A 127 -13.04 12.09 25.30
N SER A 128 -11.80 11.81 24.96
CA SER A 128 -10.66 11.73 25.90
C SER A 128 -10.72 10.64 26.99
N TYR A 129 -11.83 9.92 27.19
CA TYR A 129 -11.92 8.80 28.12
C TYR A 129 -11.53 7.47 27.46
N VAL A 130 -10.50 6.83 27.99
CA VAL A 130 -10.08 5.47 27.62
C VAL A 130 -10.19 4.60 28.88
N PRO A 131 -10.88 3.45 28.83
CA PRO A 131 -10.87 2.49 29.93
C PRO A 131 -9.44 2.05 30.25
N SER A 132 -9.12 1.85 31.53
CA SER A 132 -7.78 1.46 31.98
C SER A 132 -7.42 0.00 31.70
N SER A 133 -8.37 -0.81 31.23
CA SER A 133 -8.16 -2.22 30.87
C SER A 133 -9.12 -2.65 29.73
N ALA A 134 -8.73 -3.68 28.98
CA ALA A 134 -9.61 -4.36 28.04
C ALA A 134 -10.82 -4.94 28.79
N GLY A 135 -12.03 -4.50 28.44
CA GLY A 135 -13.27 -4.86 29.15
C GLY A 135 -13.63 -3.96 30.34
N GLY A 136 -12.85 -2.89 30.62
CA GLY A 136 -13.21 -1.89 31.62
C GLY A 136 -14.48 -1.11 31.27
N ALA A 137 -15.05 -0.42 32.26
CA ALA A 137 -16.26 0.38 32.07
C ALA A 137 -16.06 1.43 30.96
N LEU A 138 -16.98 1.46 29.99
CA LEU A 138 -16.91 2.38 28.84
C LEU A 138 -17.32 3.82 29.19
N TRP A 139 -17.81 4.04 30.40
CA TRP A 139 -18.18 5.35 30.92
C TRP A 139 -17.92 5.46 32.42
N ARG A 140 -17.71 6.69 32.90
CA ARG A 140 -17.58 7.04 34.32
C ARG A 140 -18.23 8.39 34.61
N HIS A 141 -18.78 8.57 35.80
CA HIS A 141 -19.37 9.84 36.23
C HIS A 141 -18.45 10.54 37.23
N ASP A 142 -18.04 11.76 36.88
CA ASP A 142 -17.42 12.69 37.81
C ASP A 142 -18.48 13.55 38.51
N TRP A 143 -18.74 13.25 39.77
CA TRP A 143 -19.74 13.95 40.60
C TRP A 143 -19.30 15.36 41.02
N ALA A 144 -18.00 15.66 41.01
CA ALA A 144 -17.47 16.97 41.39
C ALA A 144 -17.72 17.99 40.28
N GLN A 145 -17.63 17.57 39.02
CA GLN A 145 -17.93 18.40 37.85
C GLN A 145 -19.35 18.19 37.29
N ASN A 146 -20.05 17.14 37.75
CA ASN A 146 -21.30 16.65 37.16
C ASN A 146 -21.14 16.29 35.67
N THR A 147 -20.07 15.54 35.37
CA THR A 147 -19.69 15.19 34.00
C THR A 147 -19.71 13.68 33.79
N LEU A 148 -20.51 13.20 32.83
CA LEU A 148 -20.45 11.83 32.35
C LEU A 148 -19.39 11.72 31.25
N PHE A 149 -18.30 11.02 31.54
CA PHE A 149 -17.26 10.70 30.56
C PHE A 149 -17.59 9.39 29.88
N MET A 150 -17.55 9.36 28.54
CA MET A 150 -17.78 8.15 27.74
C MET A 150 -16.65 7.95 26.73
N SER A 151 -16.31 6.69 26.48
CA SER A 151 -15.21 6.35 25.58
C SER A 151 -15.60 6.55 24.12
N ALA A 152 -15.05 7.59 23.48
CA ALA A 152 -15.20 7.82 22.04
C ALA A 152 -14.60 6.68 21.19
N TYR A 153 -13.57 6.00 21.72
CA TYR A 153 -12.81 4.93 21.07
C TYR A 153 -13.64 3.67 20.78
N HIS A 154 -14.65 3.43 21.60
CA HIS A 154 -15.53 2.27 21.50
C HIS A 154 -16.92 2.64 20.97
N PHE A 155 -17.12 3.89 20.54
CA PHE A 155 -18.40 4.38 20.05
C PHE A 155 -18.54 4.13 18.55
N SER A 156 -19.52 3.32 18.17
CA SER A 156 -19.79 2.89 16.79
C SER A 156 -21.29 2.76 16.54
N PRO A 157 -21.74 2.63 15.28
CA PRO A 157 -23.15 2.33 15.00
C PRO A 157 -23.68 1.09 15.74
N LYS A 158 -22.82 0.09 15.99
CA LYS A 158 -23.16 -1.14 16.71
C LYS A 158 -23.27 -0.95 18.23
N THR A 159 -22.41 -0.12 18.83
CA THR A 159 -22.41 0.12 20.29
C THR A 159 -23.28 1.31 20.70
N ALA A 160 -23.69 2.14 19.75
CA ALA A 160 -24.50 3.33 19.97
C ALA A 160 -25.78 3.11 20.81
N PRO A 161 -26.54 1.99 20.67
CA PRO A 161 -27.71 1.76 21.51
C PRO A 161 -27.42 1.75 23.03
N ALA A 162 -26.35 1.07 23.45
CA ALA A 162 -25.99 0.97 24.87
C ALA A 162 -25.47 2.31 25.43
N TYR A 163 -24.74 3.07 24.61
CA TYR A 163 -24.34 4.43 24.95
C TYR A 163 -25.56 5.34 25.12
N MET A 164 -26.53 5.22 24.21
CA MET A 164 -27.74 6.03 24.23
C MET A 164 -28.55 5.82 25.50
N GLU A 165 -28.69 4.59 25.98
CA GLU A 165 -29.39 4.31 27.24
C GLU A 165 -28.78 5.10 28.42
N GLN A 166 -27.45 5.12 28.51
CA GLN A 166 -26.75 5.85 29.58
C GLN A 166 -26.83 7.37 29.40
N ILE A 167 -26.73 7.85 28.15
CA ILE A 167 -26.85 9.27 27.82
C ILE A 167 -28.25 9.77 28.22
N LEU A 168 -29.31 9.05 27.84
CA LEU A 168 -30.68 9.41 28.17
C LEU A 168 -30.94 9.35 29.68
N LYS A 169 -30.41 8.32 30.36
CA LYS A 169 -30.50 8.21 31.82
C LYS A 169 -29.82 9.37 32.54
N PHE A 170 -28.68 9.84 32.04
CA PHE A 170 -27.95 10.97 32.62
C PHE A 170 -28.62 12.32 32.33
N GLY A 171 -29.26 12.46 31.16
CA GLY A 171 -29.96 13.68 30.77
C GLY A 171 -29.04 14.90 30.62
N PRO A 172 -28.01 14.84 29.74
CA PRO A 172 -27.08 15.95 29.59
C PRO A 172 -27.78 17.19 29.03
N ARG A 173 -27.38 18.36 29.54
CA ARG A 173 -27.73 19.66 28.95
C ARG A 173 -26.66 20.18 28.01
N PHE A 174 -25.43 19.72 28.20
CA PHE A 174 -24.30 20.11 27.39
C PHE A 174 -23.49 18.90 26.97
N ILE A 175 -22.97 18.92 25.75
CA ILE A 175 -22.19 17.83 25.19
C ILE A 175 -20.86 18.39 24.70
N ARG A 176 -19.76 17.71 24.98
CA ARG A 176 -18.47 17.93 24.32
C ARG A 176 -17.98 16.65 23.70
N ALA A 177 -17.69 16.69 22.40
CA ALA A 177 -17.32 15.51 21.63
C ALA A 177 -16.30 15.86 20.55
N TYR A 178 -15.71 14.84 19.95
CA TYR A 178 -15.06 15.00 18.65
C TYR A 178 -16.13 15.10 17.54
N PRO A 179 -15.94 15.89 16.48
CA PRO A 179 -16.81 15.89 15.29
C PRO A 179 -17.18 14.49 14.80
N SER A 180 -16.21 13.59 14.65
CA SER A 180 -16.44 12.19 14.23
C SER A 180 -17.40 11.42 15.15
N SER A 181 -17.22 11.53 16.47
CA SER A 181 -18.07 10.85 17.46
C SER A 181 -19.47 11.47 17.50
N LEU A 182 -19.56 12.79 17.36
CA LEU A 182 -20.82 13.51 17.35
C LEU A 182 -21.66 13.20 16.10
N LEU A 183 -21.01 13.00 14.95
CA LEU A 183 -21.68 12.56 13.72
C LEU A 183 -22.34 11.19 13.91
N VAL A 184 -21.62 10.22 14.48
CA VAL A 184 -22.18 8.88 14.76
C VAL A 184 -23.40 8.98 15.70
N LEU A 185 -23.32 9.86 16.71
CA LEU A 185 -24.42 10.11 17.64
C LEU A 185 -25.62 10.75 16.93
N ALA A 186 -25.39 11.78 16.11
CA ALA A 186 -26.42 12.46 15.34
C ALA A 186 -27.13 11.51 14.37
N GLU A 187 -26.38 10.76 13.56
CA GLU A 187 -26.96 9.79 12.63
C GLU A 187 -27.78 8.70 13.34
N PHE A 188 -27.35 8.27 14.53
CA PHE A 188 -28.12 7.31 15.32
C PHE A 188 -29.43 7.91 15.83
N LEU A 189 -29.42 9.14 16.35
CA LEU A 189 -30.61 9.85 16.79
C LEU A 189 -31.58 10.10 15.62
N GLU A 190 -31.07 10.53 14.47
CA GLU A 190 -31.85 10.75 13.24
C GLU A 190 -32.54 9.45 12.77
N ARG A 191 -31.82 8.31 12.77
CA ARG A 191 -32.37 7.00 12.40
C ARG A 191 -33.37 6.44 13.41
N SER A 192 -33.14 6.65 14.70
CA SER A 192 -33.99 6.11 15.77
C SER A 192 -35.22 6.97 16.08
N GLY A 193 -35.25 8.22 15.61
CA GLY A 193 -36.31 9.19 15.92
C GLY A 193 -36.28 9.71 17.36
N VAL A 194 -35.27 9.35 18.15
CA VAL A 194 -35.07 9.82 19.53
C VAL A 194 -34.61 11.28 19.50
N LYS A 195 -35.25 12.13 20.30
CA LYS A 195 -34.89 13.55 20.44
C LYS A 195 -34.15 13.82 21.74
N MET A 196 -33.28 14.83 21.73
CA MET A 196 -32.54 15.31 22.89
C MET A 196 -32.81 16.80 23.14
N ASP A 197 -34.09 17.18 23.24
CA ASP A 197 -34.54 18.58 23.32
C ASP A 197 -34.03 19.34 24.58
N GLY A 198 -33.50 18.62 25.58
CA GLY A 198 -32.89 19.22 26.78
C GLY A 198 -31.46 19.75 26.58
N VAL A 199 -30.82 19.43 25.46
CA VAL A 199 -29.46 19.86 25.14
C VAL A 199 -29.47 21.31 24.67
N LYS A 200 -28.69 22.14 25.35
CA LYS A 200 -28.58 23.59 25.14
C LYS A 200 -27.29 24.04 24.47
N GLY A 201 -26.27 23.18 24.49
CA GLY A 201 -24.98 23.47 23.88
C GLY A 201 -24.19 22.21 23.57
N VAL A 202 -23.61 22.16 22.38
CA VAL A 202 -22.78 21.07 21.89
C VAL A 202 -21.45 21.66 21.44
N PHE A 203 -20.34 21.14 21.94
CA PHE A 203 -19.00 21.69 21.74
C PHE A 203 -18.10 20.69 21.02
N THR A 204 -17.62 21.03 19.83
CA THR A 204 -16.61 20.25 19.12
C THR A 204 -15.21 20.76 19.43
N ALA A 205 -14.23 19.86 19.45
CA ALA A 205 -12.83 20.24 19.56
C ALA A 205 -11.93 19.08 19.09
N SER A 206 -10.68 19.41 18.72
CA SER A 206 -9.60 18.45 18.44
C SER A 206 -9.75 17.64 17.14
N GLU A 207 -10.75 17.94 16.30
CA GLU A 207 -10.80 17.59 14.87
C GLU A 207 -11.41 18.78 14.12
N THR A 208 -11.23 18.84 12.80
CA THR A 208 -11.89 19.86 11.96
C THR A 208 -13.34 19.48 11.76
N LEU A 209 -14.26 20.34 12.19
CA LEU A 209 -15.67 20.22 11.87
C LEU A 209 -15.93 20.69 10.44
N THR A 210 -16.32 19.77 9.56
CA THR A 210 -16.66 20.13 8.17
C THR A 210 -18.08 20.69 8.05
N GLU A 211 -18.35 21.47 6.99
CA GLU A 211 -19.70 22.01 6.69
C GLU A 211 -20.74 20.88 6.61
N ARG A 212 -20.42 19.77 5.95
CA ARG A 212 -21.31 18.61 5.85
C ARG A 212 -21.58 17.93 7.20
N GLU A 213 -20.56 17.78 8.05
CA GLU A 213 -20.75 17.21 9.39
C GLU A 213 -21.62 18.13 10.26
N ARG A 214 -21.36 19.43 10.20
CA ARG A 214 -22.17 20.45 10.86
C ARG A 214 -23.64 20.34 10.43
N GLU A 215 -23.92 20.30 9.13
CA GLU A 215 -25.29 20.17 8.61
C GLU A 215 -26.01 18.95 9.20
N VAL A 216 -25.34 17.79 9.27
CA VAL A 216 -25.94 16.56 9.82
C VAL A 216 -26.21 16.71 11.32
N ILE A 217 -25.25 17.25 12.06
CA ILE A 217 -25.34 17.39 13.51
C ILE A 217 -26.41 18.43 13.89
N GLU A 218 -26.45 19.57 13.19
CA GLU A 218 -27.42 20.64 13.44
C GLU A 218 -28.87 20.24 13.10
N ARG A 219 -29.09 19.29 12.19
CA ARG A 219 -30.46 18.73 11.98
C ARG A 219 -31.01 18.04 13.23
N VAL A 220 -30.13 17.48 14.06
CA VAL A 220 -30.50 16.70 15.25
C VAL A 220 -30.54 17.57 16.50
N PHE A 221 -29.50 18.37 16.71
CA PHE A 221 -29.35 19.17 17.94
C PHE A 221 -29.81 20.62 17.77
N GLY A 222 -30.03 21.10 16.54
CA GLY A 222 -30.29 22.50 16.23
C GLY A 222 -29.01 23.35 16.20
N ARG A 223 -29.17 24.67 16.09
CA ARG A 223 -28.06 25.66 16.11
C ARG A 223 -27.58 25.95 17.53
N VAL A 224 -27.14 24.90 18.20
CA VAL A 224 -26.47 24.93 19.52
C VAL A 224 -25.09 24.29 19.44
N LEU A 225 -24.56 24.07 18.23
CA LEU A 225 -23.26 23.49 17.95
C LEU A 225 -22.20 24.58 17.81
N TYR A 226 -21.23 24.59 18.73
CA TYR A 226 -20.15 25.56 18.76
C TYR A 226 -18.80 24.87 18.60
N ASP A 227 -17.99 25.36 17.68
CA ASP A 227 -16.66 24.82 17.42
C ASP A 227 -15.57 25.49 18.28
N TRP A 228 -14.60 24.69 18.72
CA TRP A 228 -13.43 25.15 19.47
C TRP A 228 -12.15 24.70 18.78
N TYR A 229 -11.37 25.69 18.39
CA TYR A 229 -10.02 25.50 17.92
C TYR A 229 -9.03 25.72 19.05
N GLY A 230 -8.27 24.68 19.37
CA GLY A 230 -7.16 24.74 20.29
C GLY A 230 -6.06 23.79 19.87
N MET A 231 -4.86 24.07 20.36
CA MET A 231 -3.64 23.37 19.99
C MET A 231 -2.88 23.00 21.26
N THR A 232 -2.04 21.96 21.16
CA THR A 232 -1.19 21.59 22.30
C THR A 232 -0.08 22.61 22.49
N GLU A 233 0.46 23.13 21.39
CA GLU A 233 1.37 24.27 21.38
C GLU A 233 0.64 25.52 21.91
N PRO A 234 1.07 26.12 23.02
CA PRO A 234 0.28 27.07 23.81
C PRO A 234 0.24 28.50 23.23
N VAL A 235 -0.01 28.63 21.93
CA VAL A 235 0.15 29.91 21.21
C VAL A 235 -1.15 30.62 20.91
N MET A 236 -2.26 29.91 20.71
CA MET A 236 -3.57 30.53 20.45
C MET A 236 -4.71 29.54 20.66
N VAL A 237 -5.88 30.07 21.01
CA VAL A 237 -7.17 29.38 20.90
C VAL A 237 -8.19 30.30 20.22
N ALA A 238 -9.15 29.70 19.52
CA ALA A 238 -10.26 30.40 18.90
C ALA A 238 -11.57 29.61 19.10
N TYR A 239 -12.70 30.29 19.18
CA TYR A 239 -13.98 29.66 19.46
C TYR A 239 -15.13 30.30 18.68
N GLU A 240 -16.15 29.51 18.38
CA GLU A 240 -17.37 29.99 17.73
C GLU A 240 -18.29 30.70 18.74
N GLY A 241 -18.74 31.91 18.38
CA GLY A 241 -19.68 32.70 19.19
C GLY A 241 -21.14 32.28 19.00
N VAL A 242 -22.03 32.85 19.82
CA VAL A 242 -23.49 32.62 19.75
C VAL A 242 -24.16 33.06 18.44
N ASP A 243 -23.47 33.90 17.67
CA ASP A 243 -23.87 34.35 16.34
C ASP A 243 -23.54 33.36 15.22
N HIS A 244 -22.74 32.32 15.50
CA HIS A 244 -22.30 31.31 14.53
C HIS A 244 -21.61 31.88 13.29
N ASP A 245 -20.91 33.01 13.47
CA ASP A 245 -20.23 33.71 12.40
C ASP A 245 -18.72 33.46 12.49
N GLY A 246 -18.27 32.24 12.24
CA GLY A 246 -16.85 31.86 12.29
C GLY A 246 -16.22 31.84 13.70
N LEU A 247 -14.90 31.67 13.74
CA LEU A 247 -14.11 31.46 14.96
C LEU A 247 -13.47 32.76 15.43
N ARG A 248 -13.77 33.19 16.66
CA ARG A 248 -13.21 34.38 17.30
C ARG A 248 -11.90 34.03 18.02
N VAL A 249 -10.85 34.78 17.75
CA VAL A 249 -9.54 34.61 18.40
C VAL A 249 -9.60 35.10 19.85
N VAL A 250 -9.11 34.30 20.79
CA VAL A 250 -9.01 34.73 22.19
C VAL A 250 -7.79 35.62 22.37
N ARG A 251 -8.01 36.93 22.19
CA ARG A 251 -6.96 37.97 22.21
C ARG A 251 -6.14 38.03 23.50
N ALA A 252 -6.70 37.61 24.63
CA ALA A 252 -6.00 37.54 25.92
C ALA A 252 -4.99 36.37 26.01
N TYR A 253 -5.12 35.39 25.11
CA TYR A 253 -4.35 34.16 25.12
C TYR A 253 -3.09 34.26 24.27
N GLY A 254 -3.27 34.74 23.04
CA GLY A 254 -2.27 34.72 22.00
C GLY A 254 -2.54 35.70 20.89
N HIS A 255 -1.52 35.95 20.09
CA HIS A 255 -1.55 36.88 18.98
C HIS A 255 -1.42 36.13 17.64
N ALA A 256 -2.29 36.45 16.69
CA ALA A 256 -2.40 35.77 15.39
C ALA A 256 -1.76 36.57 14.27
N GLU A 257 -1.00 35.91 13.41
CA GLU A 257 -0.43 36.44 12.18
C GLU A 257 -0.88 35.57 11.01
N LEU A 258 -1.41 36.18 9.95
CA LEU A 258 -1.81 35.50 8.73
C LEU A 258 -0.84 35.77 7.60
N LEU A 259 -0.14 34.72 7.17
CA LEU A 259 0.89 34.82 6.14
C LEU A 259 0.41 34.20 4.83
N GLU A 260 0.87 34.75 3.71
CA GLU A 260 0.74 34.13 2.40
C GLU A 260 1.71 32.95 2.26
N GLY A 261 1.43 32.04 1.34
CA GLY A 261 2.26 30.86 1.11
C GLY A 261 1.99 30.22 -0.26
N GLU A 262 2.99 29.50 -0.76
CA GLU A 262 2.86 28.75 -2.01
C GLU A 262 1.82 27.62 -1.88
N GLY A 263 0.98 27.46 -2.91
CA GLY A 263 -0.04 26.39 -2.95
C GLY A 263 -1.34 26.67 -2.19
N LEU A 264 -1.53 27.88 -1.65
CA LEU A 264 -2.79 28.29 -1.01
C LEU A 264 -3.80 28.80 -2.04
N GLU A 265 -5.09 28.53 -1.81
CA GLU A 265 -6.18 29.07 -2.63
C GLU A 265 -6.45 30.54 -2.31
N VAL A 266 -7.16 31.25 -3.19
CA VAL A 266 -7.57 32.64 -2.95
C VAL A 266 -8.43 32.72 -1.69
N GLY A 267 -8.04 33.57 -0.74
CA GLY A 267 -8.70 33.71 0.57
C GLY A 267 -8.16 32.80 1.67
N GLU A 268 -7.14 31.97 1.38
CA GLU A 268 -6.45 31.14 2.38
C GLU A 268 -5.15 31.79 2.87
N ARG A 269 -4.83 31.58 4.14
CA ARG A 269 -3.61 32.07 4.79
C ARG A 269 -3.03 31.02 5.73
N ARG A 270 -1.70 30.99 5.86
CA ARG A 270 -1.00 30.21 6.89
C ARG A 270 -1.10 30.91 8.24
N LEU A 271 -1.36 30.14 9.29
CA LEU A 271 -1.45 30.66 10.65
C LEU A 271 -0.11 30.59 11.37
N VAL A 272 0.41 31.75 11.74
CA VAL A 272 1.54 31.92 12.67
C VAL A 272 1.02 32.55 13.96
N ALA A 273 1.54 32.15 15.11
CA ALA A 273 1.00 32.57 16.39
C ALA A 273 2.07 32.82 17.45
N THR A 274 1.83 33.83 18.29
CA THR A 274 2.70 34.18 19.43
C THR A 274 1.93 34.03 20.75
N SER A 275 2.48 33.25 21.68
CA SER A 275 1.91 33.07 23.02
C SER A 275 2.11 34.33 23.87
N LEU A 276 1.05 34.81 24.52
CA LEU A 276 1.13 36.00 25.40
C LEU A 276 1.27 35.65 26.88
N GLN A 277 1.14 34.36 27.23
CA GLN A 277 0.81 33.93 28.60
C GLN A 277 1.68 32.78 29.14
N ASN A 278 2.50 32.13 28.32
CA ASN A 278 3.44 31.11 28.81
C ASN A 278 4.81 31.73 29.16
N PRO A 279 5.15 31.98 30.45
CA PRO A 279 6.46 32.52 30.83
C PRO A 279 7.59 31.49 30.79
N VAL A 280 7.27 30.18 30.79
CA VAL A 280 8.27 29.12 30.96
C VAL A 280 8.98 28.82 29.66
N MET A 281 8.23 28.69 28.58
CA MET A 281 8.76 28.38 27.25
C MET A 281 7.95 29.17 26.22
N PRO A 282 8.20 30.49 26.08
CA PRO A 282 7.40 31.34 25.20
C PRO A 282 7.61 30.91 23.76
N PHE A 283 6.51 30.71 23.02
CA PHE A 283 6.55 30.45 21.58
C PHE A 283 6.22 31.76 20.87
N ILE A 284 7.19 32.29 20.13
CA ILE A 284 7.10 33.57 19.44
C ILE A 284 7.18 33.29 17.94
N ARG A 285 6.17 33.78 17.19
CA ARG A 285 5.97 33.50 15.77
C ARG A 285 6.03 32.00 15.42
N TYR A 286 5.34 31.16 16.20
CA TYR A 286 5.28 29.72 15.95
C TYR A 286 4.45 29.40 14.72
N GLU A 287 5.02 28.64 13.79
CA GLU A 287 4.30 28.09 12.66
C GLU A 287 3.44 26.90 13.10
N THR A 288 2.12 27.09 13.10
CA THR A 288 1.15 26.08 13.54
C THR A 288 1.03 24.91 12.56
N GLY A 289 1.31 25.18 11.27
CA GLY A 289 1.08 24.25 10.16
C GLY A 289 -0.38 24.17 9.71
N ASP A 290 -1.27 24.98 10.29
CA ASP A 290 -2.68 25.04 9.94
C ASP A 290 -2.96 26.20 8.97
N VAL A 291 -3.95 25.99 8.09
CA VAL A 291 -4.41 26.96 7.09
C VAL A 291 -5.77 27.48 7.49
N VAL A 292 -5.95 28.79 7.47
CA VAL A 292 -7.21 29.45 7.80
C VAL A 292 -7.83 30.07 6.55
N ARG A 293 -9.17 30.08 6.49
CA ARG A 293 -9.92 30.88 5.52
C ARG A 293 -10.28 32.23 6.13
N LEU A 294 -10.05 33.29 5.36
CA LEU A 294 -10.40 34.65 5.77
C LEU A 294 -11.94 34.85 5.82
N PRO A 295 -12.46 35.63 6.77
CA PRO A 295 -13.84 36.11 6.72
C PRO A 295 -14.07 37.03 5.50
N ALA A 296 -15.32 37.19 5.07
CA ALA A 296 -15.66 38.05 3.92
C ALA A 296 -15.41 39.56 4.15
N ALA A 297 -15.19 40.01 5.40
CA ALA A 297 -15.16 41.43 5.76
C ALA A 297 -14.03 41.86 6.71
N GLU A 298 -13.07 40.98 7.04
CA GLU A 298 -11.87 41.37 7.82
C GLU A 298 -10.64 41.49 6.88
N GLU A 299 -10.08 42.69 6.78
CA GLU A 299 -8.79 42.93 6.12
C GLU A 299 -7.76 43.38 7.17
N GLY A 300 -6.68 42.61 7.33
CA GLY A 300 -5.56 42.95 8.20
C GLY A 300 -4.65 41.76 8.51
N LEU A 301 -3.39 42.04 8.86
CA LEU A 301 -2.39 41.02 9.26
C LEU A 301 -2.71 40.37 10.62
N PHE A 302 -3.58 41.00 11.42
CA PHE A 302 -3.89 40.64 12.80
C PHE A 302 -5.41 40.42 12.97
N PRO A 303 -5.92 39.24 12.62
CA PRO A 303 -7.35 38.97 12.60
C PRO A 303 -7.93 38.87 14.02
N THR A 304 -9.19 39.30 14.17
CA THR A 304 -9.97 38.99 15.38
C THR A 304 -10.87 37.78 15.19
N ARG A 305 -11.08 37.36 13.92
CA ARG A 305 -11.92 36.23 13.55
C ARG A 305 -11.36 35.45 12.34
N PHE A 306 -11.71 34.17 12.26
CA PHE A 306 -11.46 33.30 11.11
C PHE A 306 -12.78 32.81 10.53
N GLY A 307 -12.88 32.65 9.21
CA GLY A 307 -14.04 32.01 8.58
C GLY A 307 -14.08 30.50 8.85
N GLY A 308 -12.92 29.87 8.98
CA GLY A 308 -12.78 28.45 9.33
C GLY A 308 -11.34 27.98 9.20
N ILE A 309 -11.07 26.75 9.66
CA ILE A 309 -9.73 26.16 9.63
C ILE A 309 -9.74 24.96 8.70
N LYS A 310 -8.89 24.99 7.68
CA LYS A 310 -8.66 23.88 6.77
C LYS A 310 -7.68 22.91 7.43
N GLY A 311 -8.23 22.01 8.24
CA GLY A 311 -7.44 20.95 8.85
C GLY A 311 -7.35 19.68 7.99
N ARG A 312 -6.62 18.70 8.52
CA ARG A 312 -6.13 17.52 7.79
C ARG A 312 -7.26 16.54 7.51
N LYS A 313 -7.52 16.27 6.22
CA LYS A 313 -8.69 15.52 5.75
C LYS A 313 -8.56 13.99 5.85
N ASP A 314 -7.36 13.44 6.09
CA ASP A 314 -7.08 12.02 5.81
C ASP A 314 -6.46 11.18 6.95
N ASP A 315 -6.35 11.71 8.16
CA ASP A 315 -5.72 11.00 9.29
C ASP A 315 -6.67 10.00 9.99
N VAL A 316 -7.48 9.22 9.26
CA VAL A 316 -8.48 8.32 9.86
C VAL A 316 -8.35 6.89 9.32
N ILE A 317 -8.26 5.90 10.19
CA ILE A 317 -8.47 4.49 9.82
C ILE A 317 -9.96 4.20 9.84
N VAL A 318 -10.48 3.56 8.78
CA VAL A 318 -11.87 3.10 8.73
C VAL A 318 -11.90 1.60 8.91
N THR A 319 -12.41 1.10 10.03
CA THR A 319 -12.46 -0.34 10.31
C THR A 319 -13.55 -1.04 9.49
N PRO A 320 -13.49 -2.37 9.30
CA PRO A 320 -14.54 -3.14 8.60
C PRO A 320 -15.95 -2.94 9.16
N ASP A 321 -16.08 -2.75 10.48
CA ASP A 321 -17.34 -2.48 11.17
C ASP A 321 -17.78 -0.99 11.14
N GLY A 322 -17.09 -0.16 10.34
CA GLY A 322 -17.46 1.22 10.07
C GLY A 322 -16.99 2.26 11.10
N ARG A 323 -16.20 1.87 12.11
CA ARG A 323 -15.62 2.84 13.05
C ARG A 323 -14.57 3.70 12.34
N ARG A 324 -14.53 4.97 12.72
CA ARG A 324 -13.58 5.96 12.21
C ARG A 324 -12.60 6.30 13.33
N LEU A 325 -11.36 5.85 13.17
CA LEU A 325 -10.30 5.99 14.17
C LEU A 325 -9.31 7.07 13.71
N PRO A 326 -9.47 8.33 14.16
CA PRO A 326 -8.52 9.39 13.84
C PRO A 326 -7.13 9.15 14.46
N SER A 327 -6.09 9.75 13.92
CA SER A 327 -4.68 9.57 14.35
C SER A 327 -4.47 9.75 15.86
N VAL A 328 -5.24 10.65 16.49
CA VAL A 328 -5.27 10.88 17.95
C VAL A 328 -5.47 9.59 18.76
N ASN A 329 -6.10 8.57 18.17
CA ASN A 329 -6.32 7.27 18.81
C ASN A 329 -5.04 6.50 19.08
N PHE A 330 -4.03 6.66 18.24
CA PHE A 330 -2.87 5.78 18.23
C PHE A 330 -1.70 6.34 19.02
N TYR A 331 -1.61 7.68 19.18
CA TYR A 331 -0.54 8.28 19.98
C TYR A 331 -0.54 7.79 21.43
N SER A 332 -1.71 7.60 22.04
CA SER A 332 -1.78 7.09 23.42
C SER A 332 -1.14 5.70 23.57
N VAL A 333 -1.21 4.87 22.54
CA VAL A 333 -0.65 3.50 22.53
C VAL A 333 0.87 3.54 22.40
N PHE A 334 1.38 4.34 21.47
CA PHE A 334 2.82 4.37 21.19
C PHE A 334 3.60 5.25 22.18
N ARG A 335 2.97 6.27 22.78
CA ARG A 335 3.58 7.12 23.81
C ARG A 335 3.85 6.39 25.12
N SER A 336 3.02 5.41 25.47
CA SER A 336 3.21 4.62 26.69
C SER A 336 4.37 3.62 26.61
N VAL A 337 5.05 3.55 25.47
CA VAL A 337 6.11 2.57 25.20
C VAL A 337 7.48 3.25 25.10
N PRO A 338 8.34 3.08 26.11
CA PRO A 338 9.75 3.45 26.00
C PRO A 338 10.39 2.74 24.79
N GLY A 339 11.20 3.47 24.02
CA GLY A 339 11.98 2.92 22.90
C GLY A 339 11.36 3.07 21.51
N ILE A 340 10.08 3.45 21.39
CA ILE A 340 9.48 3.84 20.09
C ILE A 340 9.75 5.33 19.83
N VAL A 341 10.49 5.61 18.77
CA VAL A 341 10.85 6.98 18.34
C VAL A 341 9.76 7.59 17.46
N ARG A 342 9.15 6.75 16.61
CA ARG A 342 8.19 7.16 15.60
C ARG A 342 7.27 6.01 15.19
N PHE A 343 6.07 6.33 14.71
CA PHE A 343 5.18 5.35 14.10
C PHE A 343 4.41 5.91 12.89
N GLN A 344 3.96 5.02 12.02
CA GLN A 344 3.06 5.29 10.89
C GLN A 344 2.15 4.07 10.66
N ILE A 345 0.90 4.31 10.29
CA ILE A 345 -0.12 3.30 10.04
C ILE A 345 -0.57 3.42 8.59
N VAL A 346 -0.39 2.37 7.79
CA VAL A 346 -0.80 2.33 6.39
C VAL A 346 -1.96 1.34 6.24
N GLN A 347 -3.15 1.83 5.93
CA GLN A 347 -4.32 1.01 5.62
C GLN A 347 -4.39 0.72 4.13
N TYR A 348 -4.47 -0.56 3.77
CA TYR A 348 -4.77 -1.05 2.43
C TYR A 348 -6.20 -1.58 2.38
N GLY A 349 -6.99 -1.08 1.42
CA GLY A 349 -8.41 -1.41 1.35
C GLY A 349 -9.14 -1.06 2.64
N THR A 350 -9.95 -1.99 3.16
CA THR A 350 -10.75 -1.80 4.38
C THR A 350 -10.27 -2.64 5.57
N SER A 351 -9.50 -3.71 5.33
CA SER A 351 -9.20 -4.75 6.33
C SER A 351 -7.72 -4.97 6.63
N ASP A 352 -6.81 -4.37 5.86
CA ASP A 352 -5.38 -4.63 6.00
C ASP A 352 -4.66 -3.38 6.48
N VAL A 353 -3.91 -3.50 7.56
CA VAL A 353 -3.15 -2.41 8.16
C VAL A 353 -1.71 -2.85 8.36
N VAL A 354 -0.77 -1.97 7.99
CA VAL A 354 0.64 -2.07 8.32
C VAL A 354 1.00 -0.99 9.32
N VAL A 355 1.59 -1.38 10.45
CA VAL A 355 2.09 -0.49 11.49
C VAL A 355 3.62 -0.46 11.40
N ASN A 356 4.14 0.62 10.80
CA ASN A 356 5.57 0.90 10.75
C ASN A 356 6.00 1.57 12.05
N LEU A 357 7.03 1.03 12.70
CA LEU A 357 7.59 1.54 13.95
C LEU A 357 9.08 1.83 13.75
N GLU A 358 9.55 2.97 14.26
CA GLU A 358 10.97 3.27 14.39
C GLU A 358 11.35 3.11 15.86
N SER A 359 12.38 2.33 16.14
CA SER A 359 12.83 2.05 17.50
C SER A 359 14.33 2.27 17.67
N GLY A 360 14.70 2.89 18.80
CA GLY A 360 16.08 2.98 19.25
C GLY A 360 16.59 1.69 19.93
N GLU A 361 15.72 0.70 20.15
CA GLU A 361 16.05 -0.56 20.79
C GLU A 361 16.19 -1.70 19.76
N ARG A 362 17.20 -2.57 19.91
CA ARG A 362 17.48 -3.65 18.95
C ARG A 362 16.46 -4.79 18.99
N ASP A 363 15.78 -5.01 20.12
CA ASP A 363 14.93 -6.19 20.36
C ASP A 363 13.46 -5.87 20.68
N LEU A 364 12.97 -4.69 20.26
CA LEU A 364 11.61 -4.24 20.59
C LEU A 364 10.53 -5.27 20.21
N GLU A 365 10.72 -5.99 19.10
CA GLU A 365 9.75 -6.96 18.56
C GLU A 365 9.38 -8.10 19.52
N ARG A 366 10.35 -8.54 20.34
CA ARG A 366 10.18 -9.63 21.32
C ARG A 366 9.91 -9.12 22.73
N SER A 367 9.78 -7.80 22.91
CA SER A 367 9.55 -7.21 24.22
C SER A 367 8.10 -7.42 24.70
N LYS A 368 7.93 -7.60 26.02
CA LYS A 368 6.60 -7.58 26.66
C LYS A 368 5.83 -6.28 26.38
N VAL A 369 6.57 -5.21 26.06
CA VAL A 369 6.00 -3.90 25.76
C VAL A 369 5.29 -3.92 24.40
N MET A 370 5.88 -4.57 23.39
CA MET A 370 5.27 -4.73 22.07
C MET A 370 4.03 -5.65 22.12
N GLU A 371 4.00 -6.66 22.98
CA GLU A 371 2.78 -7.45 23.22
C GLU A 371 1.61 -6.59 23.73
N GLY A 372 1.89 -5.63 24.62
CA GLY A 372 0.90 -4.65 25.08
C GLY A 372 0.38 -3.77 23.95
N VAL A 373 1.28 -3.28 23.08
CA VAL A 373 0.91 -2.48 21.90
C VAL A 373 0.03 -3.28 20.93
N ARG A 374 0.38 -4.54 20.66
CA ARG A 374 -0.42 -5.42 19.78
C ARG A 374 -1.84 -5.55 20.32
N ARG A 375 -2.00 -5.88 21.60
CA ARG A 375 -3.30 -6.03 22.27
C ARG A 375 -4.14 -4.75 22.22
N ASP A 376 -3.52 -3.59 22.50
CA ASP A 376 -4.20 -2.29 22.47
C ASP A 376 -4.69 -1.93 21.05
N LEU A 377 -3.86 -2.20 20.04
CA LEU A 377 -4.21 -1.94 18.64
C LEU A 377 -5.27 -2.93 18.12
N GLU A 378 -5.16 -4.21 18.43
CA GLU A 378 -6.18 -5.22 18.10
C GLU A 378 -7.54 -4.85 18.71
N THR A 379 -7.55 -4.40 19.96
CA THR A 379 -8.77 -3.91 20.62
C THR A 379 -9.38 -2.71 19.89
N ARG A 380 -8.53 -1.77 19.44
CA ARG A 380 -8.98 -0.57 18.72
C ARG A 380 -9.45 -0.89 17.31
N PHE A 381 -8.70 -1.67 16.54
CA PHE A 381 -9.06 -2.02 15.16
C PHE A 381 -10.22 -3.01 15.07
N GLY A 382 -10.37 -3.88 16.07
CA GLY A 382 -11.34 -4.97 16.07
C GLY A 382 -10.81 -6.24 15.41
N PRO A 383 -11.51 -7.37 15.58
CA PRO A 383 -11.03 -8.70 15.22
C PRO A 383 -10.97 -8.96 13.71
N GLU A 384 -11.67 -8.15 12.90
CA GLU A 384 -11.70 -8.28 11.43
C GLU A 384 -10.52 -7.59 10.74
N MET A 385 -9.74 -6.79 11.47
CA MET A 385 -8.58 -6.10 10.91
C MET A 385 -7.34 -7.00 10.96
N LYS A 386 -6.71 -7.19 9.81
CA LYS A 386 -5.40 -7.83 9.69
C LYS A 386 -4.32 -6.78 9.92
N VAL A 387 -3.45 -7.00 10.91
CA VAL A 387 -2.41 -6.04 11.29
C VAL A 387 -1.04 -6.67 11.12
N GLU A 388 -0.19 -6.07 10.30
CA GLU A 388 1.24 -6.39 10.21
C GLU A 388 2.05 -5.32 10.93
N TYR A 389 3.10 -5.74 11.64
CA TYR A 389 4.02 -4.85 12.34
C TYR A 389 5.38 -4.87 11.66
N ARG A 390 5.95 -3.69 11.37
CA ARG A 390 7.29 -3.54 10.78
C ARG A 390 8.16 -2.69 11.69
N ILE A 391 9.16 -3.30 12.32
CA ILE A 391 10.14 -2.59 13.14
C ILE A 391 11.28 -2.09 12.24
N ASN A 392 11.58 -0.80 12.35
CA ASN A 392 12.50 -0.05 11.49
C ASN A 392 12.20 -0.22 9.99
N GLY A 393 10.90 -0.34 9.67
CA GLY A 393 10.39 -0.38 8.32
C GLY A 393 10.46 0.98 7.62
N ARG A 394 10.23 0.99 6.30
CA ARG A 394 10.21 2.22 5.51
C ARG A 394 9.01 3.09 5.88
N PHE A 395 9.28 4.34 6.24
CA PHE A 395 8.26 5.37 6.40
C PHE A 395 7.97 6.04 5.05
N GLU A 396 6.69 6.18 4.73
CA GLU A 396 6.25 6.76 3.46
C GLU A 396 5.92 8.23 3.61
N SER A 397 6.49 9.06 2.73
CA SER A 397 6.14 10.47 2.60
C SER A 397 5.06 10.66 1.54
N SER A 398 4.17 11.61 1.80
CA SER A 398 3.24 12.19 0.82
C SER A 398 4.00 12.92 -0.29
N ALA A 399 3.29 13.23 -1.38
CA ALA A 399 3.83 14.02 -2.50
C ALA A 399 4.35 15.41 -2.06
N GLU A 400 3.84 15.96 -0.96
CA GLU A 400 4.30 17.21 -0.33
C GLU A 400 5.53 17.04 0.58
N GLY A 401 6.17 15.87 0.59
CA GLY A 401 7.35 15.58 1.42
C GLY A 401 7.06 15.32 2.90
N LYS A 402 5.81 15.54 3.37
CA LYS A 402 5.39 15.22 4.75
C LYS A 402 5.20 13.71 4.92
N THR A 403 5.57 13.16 6.07
CA THR A 403 5.26 11.76 6.44
C THR A 403 4.03 11.74 7.35
N PRO A 404 2.82 11.49 6.83
CA PRO A 404 1.62 11.46 7.67
C PRO A 404 1.61 10.22 8.57
N VAL A 405 0.93 10.33 9.71
CA VAL A 405 0.79 9.21 10.66
C VAL A 405 -0.13 8.13 10.11
N ILE A 406 -1.18 8.50 9.38
CA ILE A 406 -2.06 7.53 8.72
C ILE A 406 -1.97 7.74 7.21
N LEU A 407 -1.79 6.64 6.48
CA LEU A 407 -1.91 6.57 5.03
C LEU A 407 -3.00 5.59 4.67
N ARG A 408 -3.83 5.95 3.70
CA ARG A 408 -4.83 5.05 3.14
C ARG A 408 -4.52 4.77 1.67
N ARG A 409 -4.55 3.50 1.32
CA ARG A 409 -4.32 2.98 -0.02
C ARG A 409 -5.58 2.24 -0.43
N ARG A 410 -6.09 2.56 -1.62
CA ARG A 410 -7.26 1.86 -2.18
C ARG A 410 -6.90 0.47 -2.72
N ALA A 411 -5.67 0.30 -3.18
CA ALA A 411 -5.17 -0.96 -3.70
C ALA A 411 -4.99 -2.01 -2.59
N LYS A 412 -5.07 -3.29 -2.96
CA LYS A 412 -4.65 -4.40 -2.10
C LYS A 412 -3.18 -4.25 -1.75
N LYS A 413 -2.81 -4.59 -0.52
CA LYS A 413 -1.43 -4.52 -0.03
C LYS A 413 -0.45 -5.27 -0.94
N ALA A 414 -0.77 -6.52 -1.29
CA ALA A 414 0.05 -7.37 -2.16
C ALA A 414 0.33 -6.77 -3.55
N VAL A 415 -0.53 -5.87 -4.03
CA VAL A 415 -0.33 -5.14 -5.29
C VAL A 415 0.45 -3.86 -5.06
N ALA A 416 0.09 -3.10 -4.02
CA ALA A 416 0.67 -1.79 -3.74
C ALA A 416 2.13 -1.83 -3.32
N GLU A 417 2.57 -2.91 -2.67
CA GLU A 417 3.94 -3.04 -2.15
C GLU A 417 4.88 -3.76 -3.12
N ARG A 418 4.37 -4.25 -4.25
CA ARG A 418 5.15 -5.03 -5.20
C ARG A 418 5.90 -4.14 -6.19
N GLU A 419 7.13 -4.53 -6.51
CA GLU A 419 7.86 -3.97 -7.65
C GLU A 419 7.19 -4.38 -8.98
N ALA A 420 7.14 -3.44 -9.92
CA ALA A 420 6.62 -3.73 -11.25
C ALA A 420 7.43 -4.85 -11.92
N TYR A 421 6.75 -5.73 -12.66
CA TYR A 421 7.41 -6.80 -13.40
C TYR A 421 8.48 -6.23 -14.35
N ALA A 422 9.73 -6.69 -14.20
CA ALA A 422 10.84 -6.21 -15.00
C ALA A 422 10.64 -6.57 -16.48
N LEU A 423 10.40 -5.55 -17.31
CA LEU A 423 10.18 -5.75 -18.73
C LEU A 423 11.43 -6.33 -19.42
N SER A 424 11.20 -7.36 -20.22
CA SER A 424 12.17 -7.90 -21.16
C SER A 424 12.56 -6.86 -22.23
N SER A 425 13.82 -6.95 -22.70
CA SER A 425 14.30 -6.11 -23.82
C SER A 425 13.34 -6.15 -25.01
N GLN A 426 13.01 -4.97 -25.52
CA GLN A 426 12.16 -4.76 -26.70
C GLN A 426 12.97 -4.52 -27.99
N THR A 427 14.25 -4.95 -28.02
CA THR A 427 15.16 -4.70 -29.15
C THR A 427 14.62 -5.26 -30.47
N ALA A 428 14.06 -6.47 -30.48
CA ALA A 428 13.55 -7.13 -31.68
C ALA A 428 12.57 -6.25 -32.47
N TRP A 429 11.55 -5.69 -31.81
CA TRP A 429 10.56 -4.81 -32.44
C TRP A 429 11.16 -3.50 -32.94
N ARG A 430 12.11 -2.92 -32.20
CA ARG A 430 12.80 -1.69 -32.65
C ARG A 430 13.60 -1.93 -33.93
N ARG A 431 14.33 -3.04 -34.01
CA ARG A 431 15.10 -3.44 -35.21
C ARG A 431 14.17 -3.77 -36.38
N HIS A 432 13.13 -4.56 -36.14
CA HIS A 432 12.15 -4.93 -37.17
C HIS A 432 11.51 -3.69 -37.82
N ARG A 433 11.09 -2.69 -37.02
CA ARG A 433 10.53 -1.43 -37.55
C ARG A 433 11.51 -0.62 -38.40
N LYS A 434 12.82 -0.83 -38.22
CA LYS A 434 13.88 -0.19 -39.01
C LYS A 434 14.29 -1.02 -40.24
N GLY A 435 13.70 -2.20 -40.45
CA GLY A 435 14.10 -3.12 -41.52
C GLY A 435 15.45 -3.80 -41.27
N GLU A 436 15.96 -3.77 -40.03
CA GLU A 436 17.21 -4.42 -39.67
C GLU A 436 17.00 -5.94 -39.50
N ALA A 437 17.91 -6.74 -40.05
CA ALA A 437 17.91 -8.19 -39.83
C ALA A 437 18.18 -8.53 -38.35
N VAL A 438 17.39 -9.46 -37.80
CA VAL A 438 17.52 -9.88 -36.40
C VAL A 438 17.19 -11.37 -36.25
N TRP A 439 18.06 -12.11 -35.57
CA TRP A 439 17.81 -13.48 -35.13
C TRP A 439 17.28 -13.43 -33.70
N LYS A 440 15.96 -13.55 -33.57
CA LYS A 440 15.26 -13.39 -32.28
C LYS A 440 15.32 -14.70 -31.48
N LEU A 441 16.42 -14.93 -30.77
CA LEU A 441 16.65 -16.16 -30.00
C LEU A 441 16.55 -15.95 -28.47
N ASP A 442 15.75 -14.99 -28.01
CA ASP A 442 15.70 -14.58 -26.60
C ASP A 442 14.44 -15.00 -25.83
N TRP A 443 13.26 -15.11 -26.45
CA TRP A 443 11.98 -15.40 -25.74
C TRP A 443 11.39 -16.79 -26.04
N ASN A 444 12.19 -17.67 -26.66
CA ASN A 444 11.77 -19.01 -27.04
C ASN A 444 10.62 -19.01 -28.06
N GLU A 445 10.49 -18.01 -28.93
CA GLU A 445 9.57 -18.11 -30.07
C GLU A 445 10.09 -19.12 -31.09
N ALA A 446 9.18 -19.71 -31.88
CA ALA A 446 9.58 -20.40 -33.10
C ALA A 446 10.11 -19.37 -34.12
N ASP A 447 11.15 -19.75 -34.86
CA ASP A 447 11.75 -18.94 -35.93
C ASP A 447 11.28 -19.38 -37.34
N VAL A 448 10.28 -20.27 -37.38
CA VAL A 448 9.53 -20.65 -38.57
C VAL A 448 8.24 -19.83 -38.64
N LEU A 449 7.79 -19.57 -39.87
CA LEU A 449 6.46 -19.02 -40.08
C LEU A 449 5.40 -20.10 -39.81
N PRO A 450 4.19 -19.73 -39.37
CA PRO A 450 3.05 -20.64 -39.42
C PRO A 450 2.87 -21.20 -40.84
N THR A 451 2.26 -22.38 -40.96
CA THR A 451 2.02 -23.01 -42.26
C THR A 451 1.26 -22.09 -43.20
N ASP A 452 1.43 -22.29 -44.51
CA ASP A 452 0.72 -21.49 -45.50
C ASP A 452 -0.80 -21.60 -45.36
N ARG A 453 -1.31 -22.74 -44.86
CA ARG A 453 -2.74 -22.92 -44.58
C ARG A 453 -3.19 -22.02 -43.44
N VAL A 454 -2.45 -21.95 -42.33
CA VAL A 454 -2.73 -21.02 -41.22
C VAL A 454 -2.72 -19.58 -41.73
N ARG A 455 -1.70 -19.20 -42.52
CA ARG A 455 -1.60 -17.83 -43.07
C ARG A 455 -2.76 -17.49 -44.00
N ARG A 456 -3.11 -18.38 -44.93
CA ARG A 456 -4.24 -18.19 -45.85
C ARG A 456 -5.56 -18.07 -45.08
N ARG A 457 -5.78 -18.94 -44.09
CA ARG A 457 -6.98 -18.89 -43.24
C ARG A 457 -7.11 -17.55 -42.52
N LEU A 458 -6.02 -17.03 -41.96
CA LEU A 458 -6.03 -15.71 -41.31
C LEU A 458 -6.38 -14.57 -42.28
N ILE A 459 -5.88 -14.63 -43.52
CA ILE A 459 -6.21 -13.64 -44.56
C ILE A 459 -7.69 -13.73 -44.92
N GLU A 460 -8.20 -14.93 -45.21
CA GLU A 460 -9.62 -15.17 -45.53
C GLU A 460 -10.56 -14.65 -44.43
N LEU A 461 -10.19 -14.87 -43.16
CA LEU A 461 -10.96 -14.39 -42.03
C LEU A 461 -11.03 -12.87 -41.96
N LEU A 462 -9.95 -12.17 -42.33
CA LEU A 462 -9.92 -10.70 -42.36
C LEU A 462 -10.72 -10.11 -43.54
N GLU A 463 -10.95 -10.90 -44.60
CA GLU A 463 -11.81 -10.49 -45.72
C GLU A 463 -13.30 -10.54 -45.34
N ASP A 464 -13.71 -11.41 -44.40
CA ASP A 464 -15.06 -11.38 -43.84
C ASP A 464 -15.18 -10.28 -42.76
N PRO A 465 -15.93 -9.18 -43.00
CA PRO A 465 -16.07 -8.12 -42.02
C PRO A 465 -16.65 -8.61 -40.69
N LYS A 466 -17.44 -9.71 -40.69
CA LYS A 466 -18.05 -10.31 -39.49
C LYS A 466 -17.00 -10.78 -38.49
N THR A 467 -15.86 -11.27 -38.94
CA THR A 467 -14.76 -11.72 -38.08
C THR A 467 -14.29 -10.63 -37.11
N VAL A 468 -14.33 -9.36 -37.55
CA VAL A 468 -13.88 -8.22 -36.76
C VAL A 468 -15.00 -7.58 -35.95
N ILE A 469 -16.24 -7.54 -36.49
CA ILE A 469 -17.35 -6.83 -35.84
C ILE A 469 -18.16 -7.71 -34.86
N TRP A 470 -18.14 -9.03 -35.00
CA TRP A 470 -18.84 -9.94 -34.08
C TRP A 470 -17.92 -10.37 -32.95
N TYR A 471 -18.52 -10.62 -31.78
CA TYR A 471 -17.79 -11.33 -30.72
C TYR A 471 -17.39 -12.72 -31.22
N PRO A 472 -16.27 -13.27 -30.72
CA PRO A 472 -15.94 -14.67 -30.97
C PRO A 472 -17.04 -15.58 -30.43
N GLU A 473 -17.11 -16.78 -30.99
CA GLU A 473 -17.96 -17.85 -30.47
C GLU A 473 -17.60 -18.14 -29.00
N ALA A 474 -18.62 -18.19 -28.14
CA ALA A 474 -18.42 -18.47 -26.73
C ALA A 474 -17.87 -19.89 -26.52
N GLU A 475 -16.96 -20.04 -25.56
CA GLU A 475 -16.37 -21.31 -25.12
C GLU A 475 -15.54 -22.08 -26.17
N ALA A 476 -15.38 -21.58 -27.41
CA ALA A 476 -14.51 -22.19 -28.43
C ALA A 476 -14.64 -23.72 -28.57
N ARG A 477 -15.88 -24.24 -28.57
CA ARG A 477 -16.18 -25.67 -28.46
C ARG A 477 -15.44 -26.55 -29.47
N GLU A 478 -15.38 -26.15 -30.74
CA GLU A 478 -14.70 -26.91 -31.79
C GLU A 478 -13.20 -27.12 -31.50
N LEU A 479 -12.56 -26.12 -30.88
CA LEU A 479 -11.16 -26.20 -30.46
C LEU A 479 -11.00 -27.14 -29.25
N HIS A 480 -11.93 -27.14 -28.30
CA HIS A 480 -11.92 -28.13 -27.22
C HIS A 480 -12.02 -29.55 -27.76
N GLU A 481 -12.92 -29.80 -28.70
CA GLU A 481 -13.10 -31.11 -29.32
C GLU A 481 -11.86 -31.55 -30.12
N ALA A 482 -11.21 -30.64 -30.84
CA ALA A 482 -9.97 -30.94 -31.57
C ALA A 482 -8.80 -31.27 -30.62
N LEU A 483 -8.64 -30.49 -29.55
CA LEU A 483 -7.63 -30.74 -28.51
C LEU A 483 -7.90 -32.05 -27.75
N ALA A 484 -9.16 -32.33 -27.44
CA ALA A 484 -9.60 -33.56 -26.79
C ALA A 484 -9.24 -34.78 -27.64
N ARG A 485 -9.54 -34.75 -28.94
CA ARG A 485 -9.13 -35.81 -29.89
C ARG A 485 -7.63 -36.00 -29.96
N ARG A 486 -6.84 -34.91 -29.98
CA ARG A 486 -5.38 -34.98 -30.00
C ARG A 486 -4.81 -35.70 -28.77
N HIS A 487 -5.40 -35.43 -27.61
CA HIS A 487 -4.90 -35.91 -26.32
C HIS A 487 -5.54 -37.22 -25.85
N GLY A 488 -6.61 -37.68 -26.51
CA GLY A 488 -7.35 -38.87 -26.09
C GLY A 488 -8.16 -38.65 -24.80
N VAL A 489 -8.67 -37.44 -24.58
CA VAL A 489 -9.48 -37.06 -23.40
C VAL A 489 -10.87 -36.59 -23.84
N GLU A 490 -11.78 -36.38 -22.90
CA GLU A 490 -13.11 -35.83 -23.21
C GLU A 490 -13.08 -34.30 -23.42
N PRO A 491 -13.93 -33.73 -24.31
CA PRO A 491 -14.00 -32.27 -24.51
C PRO A 491 -14.24 -31.47 -23.23
N GLU A 492 -14.97 -32.01 -22.26
CA GLU A 492 -15.24 -31.40 -20.95
C GLU A 492 -14.00 -31.32 -20.05
N GLN A 493 -12.92 -31.99 -20.42
CA GLN A 493 -11.63 -31.92 -19.72
C GLN A 493 -10.72 -30.81 -20.27
N VAL A 494 -11.12 -30.16 -21.36
CA VAL A 494 -10.32 -29.12 -22.03
C VAL A 494 -10.91 -27.73 -21.78
N LEU A 495 -10.03 -26.75 -21.57
CA LEU A 495 -10.37 -25.33 -21.59
C LEU A 495 -9.33 -24.56 -22.39
N ALA A 496 -9.66 -24.16 -23.62
CA ALA A 496 -8.85 -23.27 -24.43
C ALA A 496 -8.94 -21.84 -23.91
N THR A 497 -7.81 -21.14 -23.89
CA THR A 497 -7.64 -19.82 -23.26
C THR A 497 -6.90 -18.84 -24.17
N HIS A 498 -7.01 -17.54 -23.87
CA HIS A 498 -6.18 -16.51 -24.49
C HIS A 498 -4.75 -16.56 -23.92
N GLY A 499 -4.01 -17.59 -24.32
CA GLY A 499 -2.68 -17.93 -23.83
C GLY A 499 -2.73 -18.76 -22.55
N SER A 500 -1.62 -19.47 -22.26
CA SER A 500 -1.47 -20.25 -21.04
C SER A 500 -1.48 -19.37 -19.79
N ASP A 501 -1.02 -18.12 -19.87
CA ASP A 501 -1.05 -17.16 -18.75
C ASP A 501 -2.46 -16.93 -18.21
N MET A 502 -3.49 -17.02 -19.05
CA MET A 502 -4.89 -16.92 -18.63
C MET A 502 -5.33 -18.18 -17.85
N VAL A 503 -4.79 -19.36 -18.19
CA VAL A 503 -4.99 -20.57 -17.35
C VAL A 503 -4.35 -20.36 -15.98
N LEU A 504 -3.12 -19.83 -15.94
CA LEU A 504 -2.42 -19.55 -14.67
C LEU A 504 -3.19 -18.53 -13.82
N ALA A 505 -3.76 -17.49 -14.43
CA ALA A 505 -4.63 -16.54 -13.74
C ALA A 505 -5.92 -17.21 -13.22
N ALA A 506 -6.58 -18.03 -14.05
CA ALA A 506 -7.78 -18.75 -13.65
C ALA A 506 -7.51 -19.77 -12.52
N LEU A 507 -6.33 -20.39 -12.49
CA LEU A 507 -5.88 -21.26 -11.40
C LEU A 507 -5.75 -20.50 -10.08
N VAL A 508 -5.18 -19.30 -10.13
CA VAL A 508 -5.06 -18.43 -8.95
C VAL A 508 -6.44 -17.96 -8.48
N ASP A 509 -7.24 -17.40 -9.38
CA ASP A 509 -8.57 -16.84 -9.04
C ASP A 509 -9.58 -17.90 -8.61
N GLY A 510 -9.50 -19.11 -9.19
CA GLY A 510 -10.43 -20.20 -8.92
C GLY A 510 -10.10 -21.03 -7.67
N PHE A 511 -8.84 -21.05 -7.23
CA PHE A 511 -8.40 -22.01 -6.20
C PHE A 511 -7.61 -21.44 -5.03
N LEU A 512 -7.09 -20.21 -5.11
CA LEU A 512 -6.27 -19.63 -4.04
C LEU A 512 -7.01 -18.53 -3.26
N ASN A 513 -6.90 -18.59 -1.94
CA ASN A 513 -7.30 -17.56 -1.01
C ASN A 513 -6.08 -16.84 -0.42
N VAL A 514 -6.33 -15.70 0.23
CA VAL A 514 -5.30 -14.99 0.99
C VAL A 514 -4.77 -15.88 2.11
N GLY A 515 -3.45 -16.11 2.13
CA GLY A 515 -2.76 -16.95 3.10
C GLY A 515 -2.59 -18.41 2.68
N ASP A 516 -3.19 -18.85 1.58
CA ASP A 516 -3.01 -20.22 1.08
C ASP A 516 -1.54 -20.47 0.73
N ARG A 517 -1.03 -21.63 1.11
CA ARG A 517 0.36 -22.02 0.88
C ARG A 517 0.52 -22.66 -0.49
N VAL A 518 1.52 -22.21 -1.24
CA VAL A 518 1.84 -22.70 -2.59
C VAL A 518 3.31 -23.08 -2.66
N LEU A 519 3.64 -24.30 -3.08
CA LEU A 519 5.01 -24.70 -3.37
C LEU A 519 5.30 -24.47 -4.86
N ALA A 520 6.32 -23.70 -5.20
CA ALA A 520 6.73 -23.46 -6.57
C ALA A 520 8.16 -23.94 -6.80
N VAL A 521 8.38 -24.80 -7.80
CA VAL A 521 9.73 -25.23 -8.17
C VAL A 521 10.44 -24.09 -8.90
N VAL A 522 11.63 -23.69 -8.41
CA VAL A 522 12.41 -22.58 -8.93
C VAL A 522 13.87 -22.99 -9.20
N PRO A 523 14.54 -22.38 -10.19
CA PRO A 523 14.04 -21.36 -11.11
C PRO A 523 12.99 -21.94 -12.07
N GLY A 524 12.02 -21.10 -12.43
CA GLY A 524 10.83 -21.49 -13.18
C GLY A 524 10.24 -20.31 -13.95
N TYR A 525 9.01 -20.46 -14.43
CA TYR A 525 8.29 -19.34 -15.03
C TYR A 525 7.66 -18.45 -13.95
N ASP A 526 8.17 -17.22 -13.80
CA ASP A 526 7.84 -16.33 -12.68
C ASP A 526 6.37 -15.84 -12.67
N GLN A 527 5.63 -15.97 -13.77
CA GLN A 527 4.28 -15.41 -13.91
C GLN A 527 3.28 -16.04 -12.94
N PHE A 528 3.33 -17.35 -12.72
CA PHE A 528 2.41 -18.01 -11.78
C PHE A 528 2.65 -17.53 -10.35
N ARG A 529 3.92 -17.55 -9.90
CA ARG A 529 4.33 -17.00 -8.60
C ARG A 529 3.83 -15.56 -8.44
N ALA A 530 4.01 -14.76 -9.50
CA ALA A 530 3.55 -13.38 -9.51
C ALA A 530 2.05 -13.25 -9.26
N LEU A 531 1.23 -14.05 -9.93
CA LEU A 531 -0.22 -14.00 -9.77
C LEU A 531 -0.65 -14.51 -8.39
N ALA A 532 -0.05 -15.62 -7.92
CA ALA A 532 -0.35 -16.19 -6.60
C ALA A 532 -0.03 -15.21 -5.45
N GLU A 533 1.14 -14.58 -5.47
CA GLU A 533 1.51 -13.56 -4.48
C GLU A 533 0.55 -12.35 -4.54
N GLN A 534 0.11 -11.93 -5.74
CA GLN A 534 -0.87 -10.85 -5.90
C GLN A 534 -2.25 -11.18 -5.32
N ALA A 535 -2.66 -12.45 -5.39
CA ALA A 535 -3.86 -12.94 -4.74
C ALA A 535 -3.71 -13.05 -3.20
N GLY A 536 -2.49 -12.88 -2.68
CA GLY A 536 -2.18 -12.94 -1.26
C GLY A 536 -1.81 -14.33 -0.76
N ALA A 537 -1.51 -15.27 -1.67
CA ALA A 537 -0.99 -16.59 -1.32
C ALA A 537 0.47 -16.50 -0.85
N VAL A 538 0.88 -17.44 0.02
CA VAL A 538 2.26 -17.59 0.49
C VAL A 538 2.96 -18.56 -0.44
N VAL A 539 3.78 -18.04 -1.37
CA VAL A 539 4.55 -18.86 -2.32
C VAL A 539 5.91 -19.21 -1.73
N GLU A 540 6.10 -20.49 -1.45
CA GLU A 540 7.35 -21.07 -0.98
C GLU A 540 8.17 -21.63 -2.15
N PRO A 541 9.41 -21.16 -2.35
CA PRO A 541 10.27 -21.68 -3.39
C PRO A 541 10.86 -23.05 -3.01
N PHE A 542 10.75 -24.03 -3.91
CA PHE A 542 11.52 -25.27 -3.89
C PHE A 542 12.66 -25.16 -4.91
N VAL A 543 13.89 -24.94 -4.44
CA VAL A 543 15.02 -24.60 -5.32
C VAL A 543 15.66 -25.88 -5.89
N PHE A 544 15.67 -26.02 -7.21
CA PHE A 544 16.42 -27.05 -7.92
C PHE A 544 17.16 -26.46 -9.12
N GLN A 545 18.49 -26.42 -9.05
CA GLN A 545 19.35 -25.79 -10.07
C GLN A 545 19.73 -26.71 -11.24
N GLY A 546 19.08 -27.87 -11.36
CA GLY A 546 19.33 -28.81 -12.47
C GLY A 546 20.62 -29.61 -12.35
N GLU A 547 21.17 -29.73 -11.13
CA GLU A 547 22.35 -30.57 -10.88
C GLU A 547 21.94 -31.89 -10.22
N GLY A 548 22.31 -33.01 -10.84
CA GLY A 548 21.96 -34.36 -10.37
C GLY A 548 20.50 -34.75 -10.63
N GLU A 549 20.05 -35.79 -9.93
CA GLU A 549 18.66 -36.25 -9.99
C GLU A 549 17.73 -35.26 -9.28
N PHE A 550 16.50 -35.11 -9.78
CA PHE A 550 15.50 -34.26 -9.15
C PHE A 550 15.18 -34.77 -7.72
N PRO A 551 15.30 -33.95 -6.66
CA PRO A 551 15.13 -34.39 -5.28
C PRO A 551 13.64 -34.54 -4.89
N LEU A 552 12.93 -35.47 -5.54
CA LEU A 552 11.50 -35.69 -5.35
C LEU A 552 11.15 -35.96 -3.88
N SER A 553 11.93 -36.77 -3.17
CA SER A 553 11.70 -37.08 -1.74
C SER A 553 11.74 -35.84 -0.84
N GLU A 554 12.53 -34.83 -1.19
CA GLU A 554 12.54 -33.56 -0.46
C GLU A 554 11.30 -32.73 -0.76
N LEU A 555 10.88 -32.67 -2.04
CA LEU A 555 9.64 -32.00 -2.43
C LEU A 555 8.43 -32.62 -1.72
N LEU A 556 8.34 -33.96 -1.67
CA LEU A 556 7.23 -34.66 -1.02
C LEU A 556 7.20 -34.40 0.50
N ARG A 557 8.34 -34.32 1.19
CA ARG A 557 8.36 -33.92 2.61
C ARG A 557 7.76 -32.53 2.84
N ARG A 558 8.00 -31.58 1.92
CA ARG A 558 7.44 -30.22 2.02
C ARG A 558 5.92 -30.20 1.82
N VAL A 559 5.38 -31.17 1.09
CA VAL A 559 3.94 -31.34 0.90
C VAL A 559 3.26 -31.75 2.22
N GLU A 560 3.91 -32.58 3.02
CA GLU A 560 3.40 -33.11 4.29
C GLU A 560 3.30 -32.06 5.42
N ASP A 561 3.98 -30.91 5.29
CA ASP A 561 4.01 -29.84 6.31
C ASP A 561 2.64 -29.15 6.56
N GLY A 562 1.57 -29.60 5.91
CA GLY A 562 0.20 -29.11 6.09
C GLY A 562 -0.09 -27.78 5.39
N GLY A 563 -1.39 -27.48 5.22
CA GLY A 563 -1.88 -26.22 4.65
C GLY A 563 -1.57 -25.97 3.17
N LEU A 564 -0.96 -26.95 2.48
CA LEU A 564 -0.63 -26.84 1.06
C LEU A 564 -1.89 -26.79 0.20
N ARG A 565 -2.01 -25.75 -0.61
CA ARG A 565 -3.10 -25.62 -1.58
C ARG A 565 -2.70 -26.04 -2.98
N MET A 566 -1.46 -25.78 -3.38
CA MET A 566 -1.01 -26.01 -4.75
C MET A 566 0.50 -26.25 -4.84
N VAL A 567 0.90 -27.16 -5.74
CA VAL A 567 2.28 -27.30 -6.22
C VAL A 567 2.33 -26.86 -7.68
N TYR A 568 3.28 -26.00 -8.02
CA TYR A 568 3.51 -25.52 -9.39
C TYR A 568 4.91 -25.89 -9.87
N LEU A 569 4.99 -26.50 -11.05
CA LEU A 569 6.23 -26.70 -11.79
C LEU A 569 6.02 -26.54 -13.29
N SER A 570 7.07 -26.12 -13.99
CA SER A 570 7.13 -26.19 -15.46
C SER A 570 7.86 -27.46 -15.89
N ASN A 571 7.33 -28.21 -16.85
CA ASN A 571 7.90 -29.46 -17.33
C ASN A 571 7.71 -29.62 -18.86
N PRO A 572 8.76 -29.63 -19.70
CA PRO A 572 10.16 -29.32 -19.40
C PRO A 572 10.36 -27.96 -18.71
N ASN A 573 11.34 -27.88 -17.82
CA ASN A 573 11.59 -26.69 -17.02
C ASN A 573 12.16 -25.52 -17.84
N ASN A 574 11.69 -24.31 -17.59
CA ASN A 574 12.31 -23.08 -18.07
C ASN A 574 12.81 -22.25 -16.87
N PRO A 575 14.12 -21.93 -16.76
CA PRO A 575 15.07 -21.86 -17.87
C PRO A 575 16.04 -23.03 -18.02
N ILE A 576 16.01 -24.05 -17.17
CA ILE A 576 17.07 -25.08 -17.12
C ILE A 576 16.95 -26.08 -18.27
N GLY A 577 15.74 -26.59 -18.52
CA GLY A 577 15.44 -27.56 -19.57
C GLY A 577 15.20 -28.99 -19.10
N TYR A 578 15.39 -29.31 -17.81
CA TYR A 578 15.15 -30.67 -17.31
C TYR A 578 13.69 -31.11 -17.53
N HIS A 579 13.49 -32.42 -17.68
CA HIS A 579 12.18 -33.06 -17.73
C HIS A 579 12.02 -34.02 -16.55
N LEU A 580 10.87 -33.93 -15.88
CA LEU A 580 10.46 -34.83 -14.81
C LEU A 580 9.52 -35.87 -15.41
N GLY A 581 9.89 -37.14 -15.34
CA GLY A 581 9.11 -38.24 -15.93
C GLY A 581 7.71 -38.38 -15.34
N ARG A 582 6.79 -38.91 -16.15
CA ARG A 582 5.37 -39.09 -15.80
C ARG A 582 5.17 -39.89 -14.51
N GLU A 583 6.02 -40.87 -14.23
CA GLU A 583 5.99 -41.65 -12.98
C GLU A 583 6.19 -40.75 -11.74
N MET A 584 7.19 -39.85 -11.80
CA MET A 584 7.51 -38.94 -10.69
C MET A 584 6.41 -37.91 -10.48
N VAL A 585 5.85 -37.36 -11.57
CA VAL A 585 4.68 -36.47 -11.49
C VAL A 585 3.47 -37.21 -10.90
N GLY A 586 3.25 -38.46 -11.29
CA GLY A 586 2.21 -39.31 -10.73
C GLY A 586 2.34 -39.46 -9.21
N ARG A 587 3.54 -39.75 -8.71
CA ARG A 587 3.81 -39.83 -7.27
C ARG A 587 3.58 -38.50 -6.55
N LEU A 588 3.93 -37.37 -7.18
CA LEU A 588 3.64 -36.05 -6.65
C LEU A 588 2.13 -35.81 -6.54
N CYS A 589 1.35 -36.20 -7.57
CA CYS A 589 -0.11 -36.09 -7.53
C CYS A 589 -0.70 -36.89 -6.37
N ASP A 590 -0.23 -38.12 -6.15
CA ASP A 590 -0.73 -38.99 -5.08
C ASP A 590 -0.50 -38.38 -3.69
N GLU A 591 0.69 -37.82 -3.41
CA GLU A 591 0.97 -37.19 -2.11
C GLU A 591 0.25 -35.85 -1.92
N VAL A 592 0.12 -35.05 -2.99
CA VAL A 592 -0.59 -33.77 -2.95
C VAL A 592 -2.11 -33.99 -2.78
N ASP A 593 -2.67 -35.07 -3.34
CA ASP A 593 -4.09 -35.41 -3.18
C ASP A 593 -4.42 -35.76 -1.71
N ARG A 594 -3.52 -36.45 -1.01
CA ARG A 594 -3.69 -36.78 0.43
C ARG A 594 -3.89 -35.57 1.32
N VAL A 595 -3.33 -34.42 0.93
CA VAL A 595 -3.49 -33.15 1.66
C VAL A 595 -4.56 -32.25 1.06
N GLY A 596 -5.29 -32.71 0.03
CA GLY A 596 -6.35 -31.95 -0.64
C GLY A 596 -5.86 -30.79 -1.51
N GLY A 597 -4.60 -30.87 -1.96
CA GLY A 597 -3.96 -29.86 -2.81
C GLY A 597 -4.09 -30.16 -4.31
N LEU A 598 -3.64 -29.21 -5.14
CA LEU A 598 -3.58 -29.34 -6.60
C LEU A 598 -2.14 -29.41 -7.11
N VAL A 599 -1.93 -30.17 -8.19
CA VAL A 599 -0.67 -30.15 -8.93
C VAL A 599 -0.90 -29.44 -10.27
N VAL A 600 -0.11 -28.40 -10.53
CA VAL A 600 -0.11 -27.68 -11.79
C VAL A 600 1.21 -27.94 -12.52
N VAL A 601 1.11 -28.50 -13.71
CA VAL A 601 2.26 -28.74 -14.58
C VAL A 601 2.14 -27.86 -15.82
N ASP A 602 3.03 -26.86 -15.93
CA ASP A 602 3.15 -26.00 -17.09
C ASP A 602 4.01 -26.68 -18.16
N GLU A 603 3.33 -27.26 -19.14
CA GLU A 603 3.86 -28.01 -20.27
C GLU A 603 4.05 -27.14 -21.52
N ALA A 604 4.44 -25.87 -21.37
CA ALA A 604 4.67 -24.96 -22.50
C ALA A 604 5.68 -25.47 -23.55
N TYR A 605 6.52 -26.46 -23.20
CA TYR A 605 7.55 -27.04 -24.06
C TYR A 605 7.38 -28.55 -24.31
N ALA A 606 6.24 -29.15 -23.93
CA ALA A 606 6.06 -30.60 -24.00
C ALA A 606 6.26 -31.20 -25.39
N GLU A 607 5.93 -30.48 -26.47
CA GLU A 607 6.18 -30.96 -27.83
C GLU A 607 7.67 -31.22 -28.11
N PHE A 608 8.59 -30.55 -27.40
CA PHE A 608 10.03 -30.75 -27.55
C PHE A 608 10.61 -31.84 -26.66
N GLY A 609 9.85 -32.30 -25.67
CA GLY A 609 10.26 -33.30 -24.68
C GLY A 609 9.94 -34.74 -25.07
N PRO A 610 10.33 -35.70 -24.23
CA PRO A 610 10.18 -37.13 -24.51
C PRO A 610 8.74 -37.63 -24.30
N GLU A 611 8.03 -37.10 -23.31
CA GLU A 611 6.65 -37.46 -22.98
C GLU A 611 5.91 -36.28 -22.32
N ASP A 612 4.61 -36.44 -22.15
CA ASP A 612 3.75 -35.49 -21.46
C ASP A 612 2.89 -36.10 -20.34
N GLU A 613 2.29 -35.23 -19.55
CA GLU A 613 1.54 -35.55 -18.35
C GLU A 613 0.04 -35.73 -18.56
N VAL A 614 -0.50 -35.44 -19.75
CA VAL A 614 -1.96 -35.49 -20.02
C VAL A 614 -2.57 -36.87 -19.71
N PRO A 615 -1.94 -38.01 -20.04
CA PRO A 615 -2.47 -39.34 -19.68
C PRO A 615 -2.66 -39.57 -18.18
N LEU A 616 -1.99 -38.81 -17.30
CA LEU A 616 -2.19 -38.93 -15.85
C LEU A 616 -3.57 -38.47 -15.41
N ILE A 617 -4.27 -37.62 -16.17
CA ILE A 617 -5.55 -37.01 -15.76
C ILE A 617 -6.66 -38.05 -15.54
N GLU A 618 -6.58 -39.21 -16.20
CA GLU A 618 -7.51 -40.31 -15.93
C GLU A 618 -7.44 -40.76 -14.46
N ARG A 619 -6.23 -40.80 -13.88
CA ARG A 619 -5.96 -41.24 -12.51
C ARG A 619 -5.87 -40.08 -11.51
N CYS A 620 -5.15 -39.03 -11.86
CA CYS A 620 -4.81 -37.90 -10.99
C CYS A 620 -5.83 -36.78 -11.14
N LYS A 621 -6.88 -36.81 -10.32
CA LYS A 621 -8.01 -35.87 -10.37
C LYS A 621 -7.71 -34.47 -9.85
N ASN A 622 -6.55 -34.31 -9.19
CA ASN A 622 -6.01 -33.06 -8.69
C ASN A 622 -4.95 -32.43 -9.63
N LEU A 623 -4.72 -33.00 -10.82
CA LEU A 623 -3.76 -32.52 -11.80
C LEU A 623 -4.40 -31.54 -12.81
N VAL A 624 -3.71 -30.43 -13.05
CA VAL A 624 -3.99 -29.52 -14.16
C VAL A 624 -2.73 -29.40 -15.02
N VAL A 625 -2.87 -29.78 -16.29
CA VAL A 625 -1.82 -29.62 -17.30
C VAL A 625 -2.09 -28.36 -18.11
N VAL A 626 -1.09 -27.48 -18.21
CA VAL A 626 -1.19 -26.21 -18.95
C VAL A 626 -0.33 -26.27 -20.20
N ARG A 627 -0.90 -25.89 -21.36
CA ARG A 627 -0.25 -25.99 -22.67
C ARG A 627 -0.39 -24.71 -23.48
N THR A 628 0.43 -24.56 -24.51
CA THR A 628 0.46 -23.37 -25.36
C THR A 628 0.72 -23.66 -26.83
N PHE A 629 0.15 -22.85 -27.72
CA PHE A 629 0.54 -22.82 -29.13
C PHE A 629 1.68 -21.82 -29.41
N SER A 630 2.21 -21.17 -28.37
CA SER A 630 3.21 -20.11 -28.53
C SER A 630 4.60 -20.62 -28.92
N LYS A 631 4.91 -21.88 -28.61
CA LYS A 631 6.24 -22.47 -28.78
C LYS A 631 6.28 -23.31 -30.05
N ALA A 632 6.07 -24.62 -29.96
CA ALA A 632 6.15 -25.53 -31.10
C ALA A 632 5.29 -25.11 -32.31
N PHE A 633 4.05 -24.69 -32.07
CA PHE A 633 3.12 -24.29 -33.13
C PHE A 633 3.39 -22.90 -33.73
N GLY A 634 4.34 -22.12 -33.19
CA GLY A 634 4.73 -20.82 -33.76
C GLY A 634 3.66 -19.72 -33.68
N LEU A 635 2.62 -19.86 -32.85
CA LEU A 635 1.51 -18.90 -32.74
C LEU A 635 1.64 -17.94 -31.54
N ALA A 636 2.88 -17.59 -31.15
CA ALA A 636 3.14 -16.76 -29.98
C ALA A 636 2.37 -15.42 -29.99
N GLY A 637 2.23 -14.80 -31.16
CA GLY A 637 1.52 -13.53 -31.35
C GLY A 637 0.00 -13.62 -31.27
N LEU A 638 -0.58 -14.82 -31.43
CA LEU A 638 -2.04 -15.03 -31.38
C LEU A 638 -2.55 -15.38 -29.99
N ARG A 639 -1.64 -15.65 -29.04
CA ARG A 639 -1.95 -15.93 -27.63
C ARG A 639 -3.00 -17.05 -27.50
N VAL A 640 -2.65 -18.27 -27.93
CA VAL A 640 -3.50 -19.45 -27.71
C VAL A 640 -2.84 -20.38 -26.71
N GLY A 641 -3.59 -20.76 -25.68
CA GLY A 641 -3.21 -21.78 -24.71
C GLY A 641 -4.41 -22.61 -24.32
N TYR A 642 -4.19 -23.62 -23.48
CA TYR A 642 -5.28 -24.43 -22.95
C TYR A 642 -4.87 -25.15 -21.67
N ALA A 643 -5.88 -25.53 -20.89
CA ALA A 643 -5.76 -26.45 -19.77
C ALA A 643 -6.34 -27.81 -20.17
N VAL A 644 -5.74 -28.89 -19.67
CA VAL A 644 -6.37 -30.21 -19.60
C VAL A 644 -6.42 -30.62 -18.14
N ALA A 645 -7.61 -30.99 -17.65
CA ALA A 645 -7.82 -31.34 -16.25
C ALA A 645 -9.04 -32.26 -16.10
N ASP A 646 -9.27 -32.80 -14.89
CA ASP A 646 -10.54 -33.46 -14.60
C ASP A 646 -11.73 -32.49 -14.78
N VAL A 647 -12.89 -33.02 -15.17
CA VAL A 647 -14.12 -32.26 -15.45
C VAL A 647 -14.49 -31.32 -14.30
N GLY A 648 -14.28 -31.75 -13.05
CA GLY A 648 -14.53 -30.92 -11.87
C GLY A 648 -13.65 -29.67 -11.82
N LEU A 649 -12.33 -29.85 -12.00
CA LEU A 649 -11.36 -28.75 -12.00
C LEU A 649 -11.55 -27.83 -13.20
N ARG A 650 -11.76 -28.39 -14.39
CA ARG A 650 -12.05 -27.62 -15.61
C ARG A 650 -13.27 -26.73 -15.40
N ARG A 651 -14.34 -27.25 -14.78
CA ARG A 651 -15.55 -26.47 -14.49
C ARG A 651 -15.24 -25.26 -13.61
N THR A 652 -14.43 -25.42 -12.56
CA THR A 652 -14.00 -24.30 -11.72
C THR A 652 -13.19 -23.27 -12.51
N LEU A 653 -12.25 -23.71 -13.35
CA LEU A 653 -11.48 -22.80 -14.22
C LEU A 653 -12.39 -22.00 -15.16
N ALA A 654 -13.41 -22.64 -15.75
CA ALA A 654 -14.34 -21.98 -16.65
C ALA A 654 -15.24 -20.93 -15.95
N GLN A 655 -15.48 -21.04 -14.64
CA GLN A 655 -16.32 -20.09 -13.89
C GLN A 655 -15.70 -18.70 -13.74
N VAL A 656 -14.37 -18.61 -13.74
CA VAL A 656 -13.63 -17.35 -13.54
C VAL A 656 -13.15 -16.73 -14.85
N VAL A 657 -13.37 -17.40 -15.97
CA VAL A 657 -12.93 -16.94 -17.29
C VAL A 657 -14.13 -16.39 -18.08
N ASN A 658 -13.95 -15.23 -18.72
CA ASN A 658 -14.97 -14.67 -19.61
C ASN A 658 -15.12 -15.57 -20.86
N PRO A 659 -16.28 -16.19 -21.14
CA PRO A 659 -16.44 -17.18 -22.22
C PRO A 659 -16.11 -16.67 -23.64
N LYS A 660 -15.93 -15.36 -23.85
CA LYS A 660 -15.58 -14.73 -25.13
C LYS A 660 -14.12 -14.26 -25.20
N HIS A 661 -13.25 -14.77 -24.33
CA HIS A 661 -11.86 -14.31 -24.19
C HIS A 661 -10.96 -14.67 -25.40
N LEU A 662 -11.23 -15.77 -26.11
CA LEU A 662 -10.40 -16.24 -27.23
C LEU A 662 -10.93 -15.67 -28.53
N THR A 663 -10.07 -14.97 -29.29
CA THR A 663 -10.50 -14.32 -30.52
C THR A 663 -10.73 -15.34 -31.64
N THR A 664 -11.60 -15.00 -32.60
CA THR A 664 -11.89 -15.85 -33.77
C THR A 664 -10.60 -16.16 -34.54
N LEU A 665 -9.75 -15.16 -34.79
CA LEU A 665 -8.47 -15.35 -35.48
C LEU A 665 -7.56 -16.35 -34.76
N ALA A 666 -7.49 -16.27 -33.43
CA ALA A 666 -6.66 -17.13 -32.61
C ALA A 666 -7.19 -18.58 -32.59
N ARG A 667 -8.51 -18.74 -32.42
CA ARG A 667 -9.19 -20.05 -32.49
C ARG A 667 -8.95 -20.74 -33.82
N GLU A 668 -9.20 -20.04 -34.93
CA GLU A 668 -9.10 -20.61 -36.28
C GLU A 668 -7.66 -20.97 -36.65
N ALA A 669 -6.70 -20.13 -36.31
CA ALA A 669 -5.29 -20.44 -36.55
C ALA A 669 -4.84 -21.68 -35.77
N ALA A 670 -5.30 -21.83 -34.52
CA ALA A 670 -5.00 -23.01 -33.73
C ALA A 670 -5.65 -24.28 -34.31
N MET A 671 -6.90 -24.19 -34.77
CA MET A 671 -7.59 -25.29 -35.45
C MET A 671 -6.80 -25.78 -36.67
N VAL A 672 -6.42 -24.88 -37.57
CA VAL A 672 -5.65 -25.25 -38.77
C VAL A 672 -4.26 -25.78 -38.39
N ALA A 673 -3.60 -25.19 -37.39
CA ALA A 673 -2.31 -25.67 -36.91
C ALA A 673 -2.37 -27.08 -36.28
N LEU A 674 -3.52 -27.48 -35.71
CA LEU A 674 -3.74 -28.84 -35.23
C LEU A 674 -3.92 -29.84 -36.38
N GLU A 675 -4.48 -29.41 -37.51
CA GLU A 675 -4.57 -30.22 -38.73
C GLU A 675 -3.22 -30.40 -39.41
N ASP A 676 -2.34 -29.40 -39.31
CA ASP A 676 -0.98 -29.42 -39.88
C ASP A 676 0.08 -29.94 -38.88
N VAL A 677 -0.32 -30.80 -37.94
CA VAL A 677 0.57 -31.27 -36.87
C VAL A 677 1.85 -31.92 -37.40
N ASP A 678 1.80 -32.63 -38.52
CA ASP A 678 2.98 -33.31 -39.09
C ASP A 678 4.08 -32.31 -39.49
N GLU A 679 3.70 -31.15 -40.07
CA GLU A 679 4.64 -30.08 -40.40
C GLU A 679 5.23 -29.43 -39.14
N VAL A 680 4.38 -29.21 -38.13
CA VAL A 680 4.83 -28.70 -36.81
C VAL A 680 5.85 -29.66 -36.19
N MET A 681 5.57 -30.96 -36.22
CA MET A 681 6.46 -31.97 -35.64
C MET A 681 7.76 -32.15 -36.44
N ALA A 682 7.74 -31.93 -37.76
CA ALA A 682 8.97 -31.89 -38.56
C ALA A 682 9.88 -30.72 -38.14
N HIS A 683 9.31 -29.54 -37.89
CA HIS A 683 10.08 -28.41 -37.35
C HIS A 683 10.61 -28.68 -35.94
N VAL A 684 9.79 -29.28 -35.07
CA VAL A 684 10.23 -29.71 -33.73
C VAL A 684 11.41 -30.69 -33.80
N ALA A 685 11.38 -31.64 -34.74
CA ALA A 685 12.48 -32.58 -34.96
C ALA A 685 13.77 -31.86 -35.37
N GLU A 686 13.68 -30.89 -36.30
CA GLU A 686 14.84 -30.06 -36.68
C GLU A 686 15.39 -29.27 -35.48
N VAL A 687 14.52 -28.67 -34.66
CA VAL A 687 14.93 -27.95 -33.44
C VAL A 687 15.63 -28.89 -32.46
N ARG A 688 15.16 -30.13 -32.30
CA ARG A 688 15.83 -31.14 -31.46
C ARG A 688 17.22 -31.48 -31.98
N GLU A 689 17.38 -31.66 -33.29
CA GLU A 689 18.70 -31.88 -33.92
C GLU A 689 19.64 -30.69 -33.69
N GLN A 690 19.15 -29.46 -33.89
CA GLN A 690 19.96 -28.27 -33.66
C GLN A 690 20.29 -28.05 -32.17
N ARG A 691 19.41 -28.48 -31.25
CA ARG A 691 19.64 -28.43 -29.81
C ARG A 691 20.81 -29.34 -29.43
N VAL A 692 20.83 -30.57 -29.94
CA VAL A 692 21.96 -31.50 -29.76
C VAL A 692 23.25 -30.88 -30.31
N ARG A 693 23.20 -30.34 -31.54
CA ARG A 693 24.35 -29.66 -32.14
C ARG A 693 24.89 -28.49 -31.30
N LEU A 694 24.01 -27.68 -30.70
CA LEU A 694 24.42 -26.59 -29.82
C LEU A 694 25.05 -27.13 -28.52
N LEU A 695 24.45 -28.15 -27.90
CA LEU A 695 24.99 -28.77 -26.69
C LEU A 695 26.38 -29.35 -26.94
N ASP A 696 26.57 -30.08 -28.04
CA ASP A 696 27.87 -30.65 -28.41
C ASP A 696 28.90 -29.56 -28.65
N PHE A 697 28.53 -28.50 -29.40
CA PHE A 697 29.41 -27.35 -29.62
C PHE A 697 29.89 -26.70 -28.31
N LEU A 698 29.01 -26.57 -27.33
CA LEU A 698 29.30 -26.01 -26.01
C LEU A 698 30.20 -26.94 -25.19
N ARG A 699 29.90 -28.24 -25.17
CA ARG A 699 30.65 -29.27 -24.43
C ARG A 699 32.08 -29.42 -24.96
N GLU A 700 32.27 -29.45 -26.28
CA GLU A 700 33.59 -29.48 -26.93
C GLU A 700 34.49 -28.31 -26.51
N ARG A 701 33.89 -27.18 -26.14
CA ARG A 701 34.57 -25.96 -25.70
C ARG A 701 34.66 -25.82 -24.18
N GLY A 702 34.24 -26.85 -23.44
CA GLY A 702 34.27 -26.87 -21.98
C GLY A 702 33.30 -25.88 -21.33
N VAL A 703 32.26 -25.43 -22.05
CA VAL A 703 31.24 -24.53 -21.50
C VAL A 703 30.24 -25.33 -20.70
N LYS A 704 30.08 -24.98 -19.42
CA LYS A 704 29.01 -25.55 -18.60
C LYS A 704 27.64 -25.18 -19.19
N CYS A 705 26.91 -26.20 -19.61
CA CYS A 705 25.55 -26.11 -20.13
C CYS A 705 24.70 -27.22 -19.53
N TRP A 706 23.39 -27.02 -19.53
CA TRP A 706 22.42 -27.98 -19.03
C TRP A 706 21.75 -28.71 -20.18
N ASP A 707 21.51 -30.01 -20.00
CA ASP A 707 20.62 -30.76 -20.88
C ASP A 707 19.23 -30.13 -20.88
N SER A 708 18.61 -30.13 -22.05
CA SER A 708 17.35 -29.44 -22.26
C SER A 708 16.42 -30.27 -23.11
N GLU A 709 15.18 -30.38 -22.63
CA GLU A 709 14.04 -30.92 -23.36
C GLU A 709 13.11 -29.82 -23.88
N GLY A 710 13.52 -28.55 -23.81
CA GLY A 710 12.82 -27.41 -24.43
C GLY A 710 13.39 -27.00 -25.79
N ASN A 711 12.94 -25.87 -26.33
CA ASN A 711 13.50 -25.23 -27.53
C ASN A 711 14.56 -24.16 -27.19
N PHE A 712 15.38 -24.42 -26.17
CA PHE A 712 16.39 -23.50 -25.69
C PHE A 712 17.50 -24.27 -24.97
N VAL A 713 18.65 -23.63 -24.76
CA VAL A 713 19.75 -24.16 -23.95
C VAL A 713 20.16 -23.08 -22.95
N LEU A 714 20.38 -23.49 -21.71
CA LEU A 714 21.00 -22.68 -20.65
C LEU A 714 22.50 -22.97 -20.60
N MET A 715 23.30 -21.93 -20.45
CA MET A 715 24.75 -22.04 -20.31
C MET A 715 25.30 -21.03 -19.30
N ARG A 716 26.43 -21.36 -18.69
CA ARG A 716 27.15 -20.48 -17.78
C ARG A 716 28.23 -19.71 -18.53
N VAL A 717 28.28 -18.39 -18.31
CA VAL A 717 29.26 -17.47 -18.90
C VAL A 717 29.75 -16.49 -17.85
N GLU A 718 30.96 -15.94 -18.02
CA GLU A 718 31.57 -15.02 -17.03
C GLU A 718 30.81 -13.70 -16.87
N ASP A 719 30.38 -13.12 -18.00
CA ASP A 719 29.65 -11.85 -18.03
C ASP A 719 28.46 -11.95 -19.00
N PRO A 720 27.29 -12.40 -18.50
CA PRO A 720 26.09 -12.54 -19.32
C PRO A 720 25.67 -11.24 -20.00
N LYS A 721 25.91 -10.08 -19.38
CA LYS A 721 25.56 -8.78 -19.96
C LYS A 721 26.43 -8.46 -21.17
N LYS A 722 27.74 -8.69 -21.05
CA LYS A 722 28.67 -8.56 -22.18
C LYS A 722 28.30 -9.52 -23.30
N TRP A 723 28.03 -10.78 -22.99
CA TRP A 723 27.59 -11.76 -23.98
C TRP A 723 26.31 -11.33 -24.72
N VAL A 724 25.30 -10.84 -23.98
CA VAL A 724 24.07 -10.30 -24.60
C VAL A 724 24.39 -9.11 -25.51
N ALA A 725 25.25 -8.18 -25.08
CA ALA A 725 25.61 -7.01 -25.87
C ALA A 725 26.35 -7.37 -27.16
N GLU A 726 27.30 -8.31 -27.09
CA GLU A 726 28.08 -8.76 -28.25
C GLU A 726 27.23 -9.58 -29.24
N LEU A 727 26.36 -10.46 -28.73
CA LEU A 727 25.39 -11.18 -29.56
C LEU A 727 24.43 -10.18 -30.24
N ASP A 728 23.89 -9.21 -29.50
CA ASP A 728 23.00 -8.17 -30.03
C ASP A 728 23.74 -7.35 -31.10
N ALA A 729 25.00 -6.95 -30.88
CA ALA A 729 25.81 -6.26 -31.89
C ALA A 729 25.97 -7.07 -33.18
N ALA A 730 26.00 -8.40 -33.09
CA ALA A 730 26.02 -9.31 -34.24
C ALA A 730 24.63 -9.64 -34.82
N GLY A 731 23.57 -9.02 -34.31
CA GLY A 731 22.17 -9.21 -34.74
C GLY A 731 21.49 -10.44 -34.16
N VAL A 732 22.04 -11.06 -33.12
CA VAL A 732 21.51 -12.26 -32.47
C VAL A 732 21.05 -11.90 -31.06
N LEU A 733 19.77 -12.11 -30.73
CA LEU A 733 19.26 -11.82 -29.40
C LEU A 733 19.34 -13.04 -28.51
N ALA A 734 19.83 -12.86 -27.28
CA ALA A 734 19.89 -13.89 -26.25
C ALA A 734 19.35 -13.34 -24.92
N ARG A 735 19.18 -14.22 -23.92
CA ARG A 735 18.51 -13.87 -22.67
C ARG A 735 19.40 -14.08 -21.45
N ASP A 736 19.79 -12.99 -20.80
CA ASP A 736 20.41 -13.03 -19.47
C ASP A 736 19.41 -13.61 -18.45
N ARG A 737 19.86 -14.63 -17.71
CA ARG A 737 19.10 -15.33 -16.67
C ARG A 737 19.77 -15.22 -15.29
N SER A 738 20.71 -14.29 -15.13
CA SER A 738 21.41 -14.01 -13.87
C SER A 738 20.48 -13.66 -12.70
N ASN A 739 19.27 -13.16 -12.97
CA ASN A 739 18.27 -12.90 -11.95
C ASN A 739 17.65 -14.17 -11.34
N GLN A 740 17.72 -15.30 -12.04
CA GLN A 740 17.21 -16.60 -11.60
C GLN A 740 18.36 -17.55 -11.24
N MET A 741 19.44 -17.54 -12.03
CA MET A 741 20.66 -18.32 -11.80
C MET A 741 21.88 -17.46 -12.19
N GLU A 742 22.69 -17.08 -11.20
CA GLU A 742 23.83 -16.19 -11.41
C GLU A 742 24.79 -16.71 -12.51
N GLY A 743 25.23 -15.78 -13.37
CA GLY A 743 26.19 -16.08 -14.43
C GLY A 743 25.63 -16.94 -15.56
N THR A 744 24.31 -16.99 -15.75
CA THR A 744 23.70 -17.82 -16.81
C THR A 744 23.09 -17.00 -17.94
N LEU A 745 23.23 -17.55 -19.15
CA LEU A 745 22.66 -17.06 -20.40
C LEU A 745 21.82 -18.16 -21.03
N ARG A 746 20.62 -17.81 -21.50
CA ARG A 746 19.75 -18.72 -22.26
C ARG A 746 19.64 -18.27 -23.70
N VAL A 747 19.79 -19.22 -24.62
CA VAL A 747 19.58 -19.03 -26.06
C VAL A 747 18.46 -19.94 -26.54
N THR A 748 17.57 -19.41 -27.37
CA THR A 748 16.54 -20.18 -28.07
C THR A 748 17.19 -20.98 -29.20
N VAL A 749 16.73 -22.20 -29.39
CA VAL A 749 17.12 -23.04 -30.52
C VAL A 749 16.09 -22.87 -31.62
N GLY A 750 16.54 -22.39 -32.78
CA GLY A 750 15.74 -22.26 -34.00
C GLY A 750 16.16 -23.26 -35.08
N ARG A 751 15.78 -22.98 -36.32
CA ARG A 751 16.21 -23.70 -37.52
C ARG A 751 17.70 -23.56 -37.78
N LYS A 752 18.20 -24.41 -38.67
CA LYS A 752 19.60 -24.51 -39.01
C LYS A 752 20.25 -23.14 -39.33
N GLU A 753 19.58 -22.25 -40.07
CA GLU A 753 20.16 -20.95 -40.45
C GLU A 753 20.41 -20.03 -39.25
N ALA A 754 19.45 -19.98 -38.33
CA ALA A 754 19.57 -19.20 -37.10
C ALA A 754 20.71 -19.75 -36.23
N MET A 755 20.79 -21.08 -36.16
CA MET A 755 21.80 -21.79 -35.37
C MET A 755 23.19 -21.69 -35.97
N ASP A 756 23.33 -21.74 -37.30
CA ASP A 756 24.60 -21.49 -37.99
C ASP A 756 25.12 -20.08 -37.67
N ARG A 757 24.25 -19.07 -37.69
CA ARG A 757 24.63 -17.70 -37.32
C ARG A 757 25.05 -17.62 -35.85
N LEU A 758 24.25 -18.19 -34.95
CA LEU A 758 24.54 -18.21 -33.51
C LEU A 758 25.91 -18.83 -33.24
N LEU A 759 26.17 -20.03 -33.77
CA LEU A 759 27.42 -20.77 -33.55
C LEU A 759 28.64 -20.03 -34.08
N VAL A 760 28.53 -19.36 -35.24
CA VAL A 760 29.62 -18.51 -35.77
C VAL A 760 29.95 -17.35 -34.84
N VAL A 761 28.94 -16.66 -34.29
CA VAL A 761 29.16 -15.54 -33.38
C VAL A 761 29.71 -16.03 -32.05
N MET A 762 29.14 -17.10 -31.49
CA MET A 762 29.60 -17.69 -30.23
C MET A 762 31.03 -18.24 -30.34
N GLY A 763 31.42 -18.84 -31.46
CA GLY A 763 32.78 -19.31 -31.69
C GLY A 763 33.81 -18.19 -31.57
N ARG A 764 33.53 -17.02 -32.16
CA ARG A 764 34.40 -15.84 -32.06
C ARG A 764 34.53 -15.33 -30.62
N LEU A 765 33.45 -15.37 -29.84
CA LEU A 765 33.45 -14.95 -28.44
C LEU A 765 34.19 -15.95 -27.54
N ALA A 766 34.04 -17.24 -27.81
CA ALA A 766 34.72 -18.33 -27.11
C ALA A 766 36.24 -18.30 -27.31
N ASP A 767 36.70 -18.06 -28.55
CA ASP A 767 38.13 -18.02 -28.90
C ASP A 767 38.85 -16.78 -28.33
N ALA A 768 38.11 -15.73 -27.95
CA ALA A 768 38.64 -14.47 -27.39
C ALA A 768 38.99 -14.53 -25.89
N ARG A 769 39.05 -15.73 -25.28
CA ARG A 769 39.16 -16.01 -23.81
C ARG A 769 37.99 -15.42 -23.02
N THR A 770 36.88 -16.15 -22.92
CA THR A 770 35.78 -15.83 -21.98
C THR A 770 34.87 -17.03 -21.70
N LEU A 771 35.45 -18.20 -21.42
CA LEU A 771 34.71 -19.42 -21.06
C LEU A 771 35.30 -20.05 -19.79
N VAL A 772 34.47 -20.25 -18.77
CA VAL A 772 34.86 -20.93 -17.53
C VAL A 772 34.72 -22.43 -17.74
N GLY A 773 35.85 -23.13 -17.85
CA GLY A 773 35.91 -24.55 -17.52
C GLY A 773 35.86 -24.72 -16.01
N GLU A 774 35.13 -25.73 -15.51
CA GLU A 774 35.13 -26.08 -14.09
C GLU A 774 36.59 -26.27 -13.63
N LYS A 775 37.02 -25.47 -12.64
CA LYS A 775 38.28 -25.75 -11.93
C LYS A 775 38.13 -27.12 -11.28
N ARG A 776 38.92 -28.09 -11.77
CA ARG A 776 39.09 -29.42 -11.16
C ARG A 776 39.44 -29.33 -9.68
#